data_AF-U1S0T9-F1
#
_entry.id   AF-U1S0T9-F1
#
_cell.length_a   1.000
_cell.length_b   1.000
_cell.length_c   1.000
_cell.angle_alpha   90.00
_cell.angle_beta   90.00
_cell.angle_gamma   90.00
#
_symmetry.space_group_name_H-M   'P 1'
#
loop_
_entity.id
_entity.type
_entity.pdbx_description
1 polymer ?
#
loop_
_entity_poly.entity_id
_entity_poly.type
_entity_poly.pdbx_seq_one_letter_code
_entity_poly.pdbx_strand_id
1 'polypeptide(L)'
;MVSVYMNPERLEIRIADLEKFAQSVIEARGSVSSMYNEAKEPIQSGESMASLQSAVDKAAQAIETHAKELRKCKTTMVNLNSNGIASHDLEGGINIEVPDDSAGLETADKFEKWSQGATDANDLRSGKDKLPSGRSFDEVMESMRANKGDTTYSNSFIDRVGPENLTKIGHHDVRINKEAPVLGEVLATASTTWNEEKSKRNADLIVGSVDEESEWSRIPVLNHMIGHHDSDGDHINDLKFGTNFLVFMGRGLEELPLQKIKSTLKEHPDRQNPDPEKFLDSSRNDPLSGVLDAMVSNEEAARVFLAPHGGLDDDVQRVKELINRNPVGDNAWTDTWAGLSSRTAEAHGTDPYDDSTKSPESHQAAAITAGVVNTIGEKIQSKETSSVSGTARSRLSFALSKFPYAIDNTVQNGKTSSVNSKGEPVPLYPDVPKQVERWSQGMGWQPPFTVKGLSGAIQVISEDSNDLKRAAEPLGDMHRAKMVDAVANKEDVARLRQTISTISDANGFILGASHARVENDAARKDANTKALIDTVFSASSFIPGVGKNVDELVEKIVNYGKDRSVDALKAATEDAFTGNLEVAEKVDGLQFSEAGKVNVENTIIQLMGLGVIDDKTIATGQIRDKHGNLLSFRDKDGNLDLSKLKVEGSAERDYLIERFVSNPNNVDSEVHLGLDQMGQKFDQAYQKGRSGVG
;
A
#
# COMPACT_ATOMS: atom_id res chain seq x y z
N MET A 1 17.66 35.15 -3.11
CA MET A 1 16.85 35.72 -4.20
C MET A 1 17.80 36.32 -5.21
N VAL A 2 17.55 36.06 -6.50
CA VAL A 2 18.24 36.67 -7.64
C VAL A 2 17.39 37.83 -8.16
N SER A 3 18.02 38.98 -8.36
CA SER A 3 17.38 40.13 -9.02
C SER A 3 17.67 40.08 -10.52
N VAL A 4 16.62 40.09 -11.35
CA VAL A 4 16.74 40.12 -12.81
C VAL A 4 16.23 41.46 -13.32
N TYR A 5 17.12 42.17 -14.03
CA TYR A 5 16.86 43.50 -14.59
C TYR A 5 16.85 43.47 -16.12
N MET A 6 15.91 44.16 -16.74
CA MET A 6 15.82 44.29 -18.19
C MET A 6 15.17 45.61 -18.60
N ASN A 7 15.77 46.34 -19.55
CA ASN A 7 15.15 47.50 -20.18
C ASN A 7 14.49 47.09 -21.52
N PRO A 8 13.14 47.11 -21.62
CA PRO A 8 12.43 46.55 -22.78
C PRO A 8 12.74 47.24 -24.10
N GLU A 9 12.88 48.56 -24.10
CA GLU A 9 13.16 49.34 -25.30
C GLU A 9 14.57 49.07 -25.82
N ARG A 10 15.57 49.10 -24.93
CA ARG A 10 16.96 48.81 -25.30
C ARG A 10 17.12 47.37 -25.77
N LEU A 11 16.43 46.41 -25.16
CA LEU A 11 16.47 45.02 -25.59
C LEU A 11 15.82 44.83 -26.97
N GLU A 12 14.69 45.48 -27.26
CA GLU A 12 14.06 45.36 -28.58
C GLU A 12 14.94 45.91 -29.70
N ILE A 13 15.65 47.02 -29.47
CA ILE A 13 16.61 47.56 -30.44
C ILE A 13 17.68 46.51 -30.76
N ARG A 14 18.25 45.86 -29.75
CA ARG A 14 19.29 44.83 -29.93
C ARG A 14 18.76 43.58 -30.65
N ILE A 15 17.54 43.16 -30.35
CA ILE A 15 16.90 42.03 -31.04
C ILE A 15 16.72 42.37 -32.53
N ALA A 16 16.20 43.57 -32.85
CA ALA A 16 16.00 43.99 -34.24
C ALA A 16 17.31 44.08 -35.03
N ASP A 17 18.41 44.49 -34.39
CA ASP A 17 19.74 44.52 -35.02
C ASP A 17 20.27 43.11 -35.34
N LEU A 18 20.03 42.12 -34.47
CA LEU A 18 20.39 40.71 -34.72
C LEU A 18 19.62 40.13 -35.90
N GLU A 19 18.32 40.41 -35.98
CA GLU A 19 17.48 39.94 -37.09
C GLU A 19 17.91 40.58 -38.42
N LYS A 20 18.19 41.90 -38.43
CA LYS A 20 18.74 42.58 -39.61
C LYS A 20 20.08 41.99 -40.04
N PHE A 21 20.95 41.66 -39.09
CA PHE A 21 22.25 41.06 -39.39
C PHE A 21 22.09 39.66 -40.02
N ALA A 22 21.25 38.80 -39.44
CA ALA A 22 20.96 37.47 -39.99
C ALA A 22 20.42 37.56 -41.43
N GLN A 23 19.45 38.45 -41.67
CA GLN A 23 18.89 38.70 -42.99
C GLN A 23 19.95 39.20 -43.99
N SER A 24 20.80 40.15 -43.58
CA SER A 24 21.88 40.68 -44.44
C SER A 24 22.88 39.59 -44.86
N VAL A 25 23.17 38.65 -43.96
CA VAL A 25 24.05 37.51 -44.24
C VAL A 25 23.42 36.55 -45.26
N ILE A 26 22.12 36.26 -45.12
CA ILE A 26 21.37 35.43 -46.08
C ILE A 26 21.37 36.09 -47.48
N GLU A 27 21.14 37.40 -47.55
CA GLU A 27 21.17 38.16 -48.81
C GLU A 27 22.54 38.15 -49.47
N ALA A 28 23.60 38.40 -48.70
CA ALA A 28 24.98 38.35 -49.20
C ALA A 28 25.34 36.95 -49.71
N ARG A 29 24.95 35.89 -49.00
CA ARG A 29 25.12 34.49 -49.45
C ARG A 29 24.41 34.24 -50.77
N GLY A 30 23.19 34.76 -50.93
CA GLY A 30 22.42 34.71 -52.17
C GLY A 30 23.18 35.37 -53.33
N SER A 31 23.72 36.57 -53.12
CA SER A 31 24.53 37.28 -54.13
C SER A 31 25.77 36.51 -54.55
N VAL A 32 26.52 35.95 -53.58
CA VAL A 32 27.70 35.12 -53.88
C VAL A 32 27.31 33.88 -54.69
N SER A 33 26.18 33.25 -54.36
CA SER A 33 25.68 32.10 -55.13
C SER A 33 25.39 32.46 -56.59
N SER A 34 24.74 33.59 -56.84
CA SER A 34 24.41 34.06 -58.19
C SER A 34 25.68 34.33 -59.00
N MET A 35 26.63 35.06 -58.40
CA MET A 35 27.92 35.37 -59.05
C MET A 35 28.71 34.11 -59.38
N TYR A 36 28.74 33.12 -58.49
CA TYR A 36 29.41 31.83 -58.72
C TYR A 36 28.77 31.04 -59.88
N ASN A 37 27.44 30.96 -59.91
CA ASN A 37 26.71 30.25 -60.96
C ASN A 37 26.84 30.92 -62.33
N GLU A 38 26.92 32.26 -62.37
CA GLU A 38 27.10 33.03 -63.61
C GLU A 38 28.55 32.94 -64.14
N ALA A 39 29.56 32.99 -63.27
CA ALA A 39 30.97 33.00 -63.65
C ALA A 39 31.53 31.61 -64.05
N LYS A 40 30.83 30.50 -63.72
CA LYS A 40 31.28 29.11 -63.93
C LYS A 40 32.69 28.80 -63.37
N GLU A 41 33.15 29.54 -62.38
CA GLU A 41 34.48 29.32 -61.80
C GLU A 41 34.47 28.08 -60.89
N PRO A 42 35.32 27.05 -61.13
CA PRO A 42 35.37 25.89 -60.26
C PRO A 42 36.12 26.21 -58.96
N ILE A 43 35.58 25.78 -57.81
CA ILE A 43 36.33 25.77 -56.54
C ILE A 43 37.57 24.87 -56.72
N GLN A 44 38.77 25.46 -56.67
CA GLN A 44 40.03 24.77 -56.96
C GLN A 44 40.47 23.76 -55.89
N SER A 45 40.00 23.89 -54.64
CA SER A 45 40.16 22.92 -53.54
C SER A 45 39.37 23.37 -52.29
N GLY A 46 38.92 22.45 -51.42
CA GLY A 46 38.20 22.76 -50.16
C GLY A 46 36.78 22.19 -50.09
N GLU A 47 36.00 22.63 -49.08
CA GLU A 47 34.56 22.30 -48.97
C GLU A 47 33.77 22.82 -50.18
N SER A 48 32.71 22.11 -50.57
CA SER A 48 31.86 22.54 -51.69
C SER A 48 31.12 23.85 -51.36
N MET A 49 30.85 24.67 -52.37
CA MET A 49 30.08 25.92 -52.19
C MET A 49 28.75 25.67 -51.48
N ALA A 50 28.10 24.55 -51.81
CA ALA A 50 26.84 24.13 -51.17
C ALA A 50 27.01 23.86 -49.66
N SER A 51 28.14 23.28 -49.24
CA SER A 51 28.46 23.07 -47.82
C SER A 51 28.57 24.41 -47.07
N LEU A 52 29.36 25.34 -47.62
CA LEU A 52 29.56 26.67 -47.03
C LEU A 52 28.25 27.47 -46.96
N GLN A 53 27.44 27.43 -48.02
CA GLN A 53 26.11 28.07 -48.03
C GLN A 53 25.19 27.47 -46.97
N SER A 54 25.16 26.14 -46.85
CA SER A 54 24.37 25.48 -45.82
C SER A 54 24.82 25.86 -44.41
N ALA A 55 26.13 25.99 -44.17
CA ALA A 55 26.67 26.43 -42.89
C ALA A 55 26.23 27.87 -42.54
N VAL A 56 26.26 28.78 -43.52
CA VAL A 56 25.78 30.16 -43.36
C VAL A 56 24.29 30.20 -43.04
N ASP A 57 23.47 29.42 -43.75
CA ASP A 57 22.02 29.35 -43.51
C ASP A 57 21.71 28.87 -42.10
N LYS A 58 22.40 27.82 -41.64
CA LYS A 58 22.25 27.29 -40.28
C LYS A 58 22.62 28.33 -39.23
N ALA A 59 23.70 29.08 -39.44
CA ALA A 59 24.13 30.13 -38.51
C ALA A 59 23.12 31.29 -38.44
N ALA A 60 22.61 31.74 -39.58
CA ALA A 60 21.58 32.78 -39.63
C ALA A 60 20.28 32.32 -38.94
N GLN A 61 19.83 31.09 -39.21
CA GLN A 61 18.66 30.50 -38.55
C GLN A 61 18.84 30.37 -37.03
N ALA A 62 20.04 30.05 -36.55
CA ALA A 62 20.33 30.01 -35.11
C ALA A 62 20.20 31.40 -34.47
N ILE A 63 20.69 32.47 -35.14
CA ILE A 63 20.53 33.86 -34.67
C ILE A 63 19.06 34.24 -34.61
N GLU A 64 18.28 33.95 -35.64
CA GLU A 64 16.84 34.23 -35.66
C GLU A 64 16.08 33.48 -34.56
N THR A 65 16.50 32.24 -34.27
CA THR A 65 15.91 31.44 -33.18
C THR A 65 16.17 32.08 -31.83
N HIS A 66 17.41 32.47 -31.54
CA HIS A 66 17.75 33.16 -30.29
C HIS A 66 17.09 34.55 -30.18
N ALA A 67 16.95 35.28 -31.28
CA ALA A 67 16.22 36.56 -31.30
C ALA A 67 14.75 36.38 -30.88
N LYS A 68 14.09 35.31 -31.36
CA LYS A 68 12.72 34.95 -30.94
C LYS A 68 12.64 34.60 -29.47
N GLU A 69 13.60 33.82 -28.94
CA GLU A 69 13.68 33.48 -27.51
C GLU A 69 13.84 34.73 -26.64
N LEU A 70 14.74 35.65 -27.02
CA LEU A 70 14.92 36.92 -26.31
C LEU A 70 13.65 37.77 -26.33
N ARG A 71 12.94 37.82 -27.46
CA ARG A 71 11.67 38.55 -27.57
C ARG A 71 10.58 37.91 -26.70
N LYS A 72 10.55 36.59 -26.60
CA LYS A 72 9.66 35.86 -25.67
C LYS A 72 9.95 36.26 -24.22
N CYS A 73 11.21 36.16 -23.76
CA CYS A 73 11.60 36.57 -22.40
C CYS A 73 11.26 38.05 -22.11
N LYS A 74 11.51 38.94 -23.07
CA LYS A 74 11.16 40.36 -22.96
C LYS A 74 9.65 40.54 -22.74
N THR A 75 8.84 39.86 -23.56
CA THR A 75 7.38 39.93 -23.47
C THR A 75 6.88 39.42 -22.12
N THR A 76 7.44 38.31 -21.62
CA THR A 76 7.14 37.78 -20.29
C THR A 76 7.42 38.79 -19.18
N MET A 77 8.60 39.43 -19.17
CA MET A 77 8.92 40.47 -18.16
C MET A 77 8.00 41.69 -18.23
N VAL A 78 7.61 42.13 -19.43
CA VAL A 78 6.65 43.24 -19.58
C VAL A 78 5.27 42.86 -19.01
N ASN A 79 4.83 41.62 -19.21
CA ASN A 79 3.58 41.12 -18.65
C ASN A 79 3.64 41.06 -17.11
N LEU A 80 4.76 40.60 -16.54
CA LEU A 80 4.97 40.58 -15.10
C LEU A 80 4.89 41.99 -14.46
N ASN A 81 5.40 43.02 -15.14
CA ASN A 81 5.25 44.41 -14.69
C ASN A 81 3.78 44.86 -14.75
N SER A 82 3.09 44.55 -15.85
CA SER A 82 1.67 44.90 -16.03
C SER A 82 0.77 44.25 -14.96
N ASN A 83 1.13 43.05 -14.52
CA ASN A 83 0.38 42.29 -13.49
C ASN A 83 0.80 42.62 -12.05
N GLY A 84 1.73 43.57 -11.86
CA GLY A 84 2.20 44.02 -10.54
C GLY A 84 3.13 43.05 -9.81
N ILE A 85 3.78 42.14 -10.54
CA ILE A 85 4.81 41.23 -9.99
C ILE A 85 6.20 41.84 -10.11
N ALA A 86 6.47 42.47 -11.25
CA ALA A 86 7.69 43.23 -11.45
C ALA A 86 7.50 44.68 -11.00
N SER A 87 8.63 45.33 -10.75
CA SER A 87 8.70 46.78 -10.55
C SER A 87 9.34 47.43 -11.77
N HIS A 88 9.02 48.70 -12.02
CA HIS A 88 9.71 49.51 -13.02
C HIS A 88 10.46 50.66 -12.34
N ASP A 89 11.62 51.01 -12.88
CA ASP A 89 12.35 52.21 -12.49
C ASP A 89 11.91 53.44 -13.32
N LEU A 90 12.46 54.60 -12.96
CA LEU A 90 12.17 55.87 -13.63
C LEU A 90 12.72 55.93 -15.08
N GLU A 91 13.63 55.03 -15.44
CA GLU A 91 14.24 54.93 -16.78
C GLU A 91 13.56 53.87 -17.67
N GLY A 92 12.45 53.30 -17.20
CA GLY A 92 11.69 52.26 -17.92
C GLY A 92 12.29 50.86 -17.85
N GLY A 93 13.29 50.63 -16.99
CA GLY A 93 13.82 49.31 -16.67
C GLY A 93 12.85 48.52 -15.80
N ILE A 94 12.74 47.21 -16.03
CA ILE A 94 11.90 46.28 -15.26
C ILE A 94 12.79 45.40 -14.40
N ASN A 95 12.45 45.26 -13.12
CA ASN A 95 13.12 44.38 -12.17
C ASN A 95 12.16 43.36 -11.55
N ILE A 96 12.61 42.10 -11.49
CA ILE A 96 11.91 41.00 -10.79
C ILE A 96 12.86 40.32 -9.81
N GLU A 97 12.30 39.78 -8.72
CA GLU A 97 13.03 38.90 -7.81
C GLU A 97 12.58 37.46 -8.03
N VAL A 98 13.55 36.56 -8.17
CA VAL A 98 13.33 35.13 -8.39
C VAL A 98 14.07 34.35 -7.30
N PRO A 99 13.48 33.30 -6.70
CA PRO A 99 14.21 32.44 -5.75
C PRO A 99 15.51 31.87 -6.33
N ASP A 100 16.55 31.73 -5.49
CA ASP A 100 17.88 31.26 -5.95
C ASP A 100 17.84 29.81 -6.44
N ASP A 101 16.93 29.03 -5.89
CA ASP A 101 16.66 27.63 -6.23
C ASP A 101 15.63 27.47 -7.36
N SER A 102 15.23 28.55 -8.04
CA SER A 102 14.25 28.51 -9.11
C SER A 102 14.85 28.05 -10.44
N ALA A 103 14.24 27.03 -11.04
CA ALA A 103 14.53 26.63 -12.43
C ALA A 103 13.99 27.64 -13.47
N GLY A 104 13.23 28.66 -13.04
CA GLY A 104 12.55 29.61 -13.92
C GLY A 104 13.50 30.45 -14.80
N LEU A 105 14.79 30.52 -14.48
CA LEU A 105 15.77 31.30 -15.25
C LEU A 105 16.63 30.47 -16.20
N GLU A 106 16.41 29.16 -16.29
CA GLU A 106 17.23 28.27 -17.14
C GLU A 106 16.91 28.37 -18.63
N THR A 107 15.63 28.53 -18.99
CA THR A 107 15.17 28.64 -20.40
C THR A 107 13.99 29.60 -20.52
N ALA A 108 13.73 30.08 -21.74
CA ALA A 108 12.59 30.96 -22.02
C ALA A 108 11.23 30.31 -21.68
N ASP A 109 11.10 29.00 -21.91
CA ASP A 109 9.88 28.24 -21.61
C ASP A 109 9.68 28.07 -20.10
N LYS A 110 10.75 27.74 -19.36
CA LYS A 110 10.70 27.69 -17.89
C LYS A 110 10.41 29.06 -17.30
N PHE A 111 10.93 30.13 -17.89
CA PHE A 111 10.62 31.49 -17.45
C PHE A 111 9.15 31.86 -17.65
N GLU A 112 8.55 31.45 -18.77
CA GLU A 112 7.13 31.60 -19.01
C GLU A 112 6.29 30.82 -17.98
N LYS A 113 6.64 29.56 -17.69
CA LYS A 113 5.96 28.75 -16.67
C LYS A 113 6.10 29.35 -15.27
N TRP A 114 7.30 29.79 -14.89
CA TRP A 114 7.55 30.49 -13.64
C TRP A 114 6.70 31.76 -13.55
N SER A 115 6.68 32.56 -14.61
CA SER A 115 5.90 33.80 -14.70
C SER A 115 4.40 33.55 -14.55
N GLN A 116 3.89 32.49 -15.18
CA GLN A 116 2.48 32.11 -15.07
C GLN A 116 2.12 31.72 -13.63
N GLY A 117 2.95 30.92 -12.97
CA GLY A 117 2.77 30.54 -11.55
C GLY A 117 2.76 31.76 -10.63
N ALA A 118 3.69 32.70 -10.85
CA ALA A 118 3.75 33.94 -10.08
C ALA A 118 2.50 34.83 -10.31
N THR A 119 1.97 34.84 -11.54
CA THR A 119 0.75 35.59 -11.91
C THR A 119 -0.49 35.02 -11.26
N ASP A 120 -0.71 33.72 -11.36
CA ASP A 120 -1.86 33.06 -10.72
C ASP A 120 -1.82 33.22 -9.20
N ALA A 121 -0.65 33.07 -8.59
CA ALA A 121 -0.45 33.30 -7.16
C ALA A 121 -0.78 34.74 -6.74
N ASN A 122 -0.32 35.73 -7.51
CA ASN A 122 -0.58 37.14 -7.21
C ASN A 122 -2.07 37.49 -7.33
N ASP A 123 -2.77 36.88 -8.29
CA ASP A 123 -4.20 37.06 -8.46
C ASP A 123 -4.98 36.50 -7.28
N LEU A 124 -4.73 35.24 -6.90
CA LEU A 124 -5.44 34.59 -5.79
C LEU A 124 -5.15 35.23 -4.43
N ARG A 125 -3.92 35.72 -4.20
CA ARG A 125 -3.60 36.43 -2.95
C ARG A 125 -4.35 37.75 -2.81
N SER A 126 -4.78 38.36 -3.90
CA SER A 126 -5.32 39.73 -3.87
C SER A 126 -6.66 39.82 -3.12
N GLY A 127 -7.50 38.79 -3.17
CA GLY A 127 -8.84 38.78 -2.55
C GLY A 127 -9.73 39.94 -3.00
N LYS A 128 -9.43 40.57 -4.15
CA LYS A 128 -10.12 41.76 -4.66
C LYS A 128 -11.20 41.37 -5.67
N ASP A 129 -12.27 42.16 -5.73
CA ASP A 129 -13.31 42.05 -6.77
C ASP A 129 -12.73 42.11 -8.21
N LYS A 130 -11.60 42.80 -8.36
CA LYS A 130 -10.82 42.84 -9.61
C LYS A 130 -9.41 42.31 -9.35
N LEU A 131 -9.07 41.21 -10.02
CA LEU A 131 -7.75 40.59 -9.92
C LEU A 131 -6.67 41.49 -10.57
N PRO A 132 -5.46 41.57 -10.00
CA PRO A 132 -4.33 42.35 -10.52
C PRO A 132 -4.05 42.17 -12.02
N SER A 133 -4.14 40.95 -12.54
CA SER A 133 -3.95 40.68 -13.98
C SER A 133 -5.11 41.12 -14.87
N GLY A 134 -6.26 41.47 -14.29
CA GLY A 134 -7.50 41.76 -15.00
C GLY A 134 -8.29 40.53 -15.45
N ARG A 135 -7.78 39.31 -15.21
CA ARG A 135 -8.52 38.05 -15.45
C ARG A 135 -9.68 37.89 -14.47
N SER A 136 -10.65 37.07 -14.86
CA SER A 136 -11.66 36.52 -13.98
C SER A 136 -11.10 35.40 -13.11
N PHE A 137 -11.78 35.10 -12.01
CA PHE A 137 -11.42 33.99 -11.13
C PHE A 137 -11.43 32.64 -11.86
N ASP A 138 -12.44 32.39 -12.70
CA ASP A 138 -12.54 31.14 -13.47
C ASP A 138 -11.37 30.97 -14.43
N GLU A 139 -10.91 32.05 -15.10
CA GLU A 139 -9.71 32.01 -15.96
C GLU A 139 -8.44 31.70 -15.18
N VAL A 140 -8.31 32.16 -13.94
CA VAL A 140 -7.19 31.81 -13.06
C VAL A 140 -7.25 30.33 -12.68
N MET A 141 -8.42 29.83 -12.28
CA MET A 141 -8.60 28.42 -11.93
C MET A 141 -8.36 27.49 -13.12
N GLU A 142 -8.79 27.85 -14.33
CA GLU A 142 -8.46 27.12 -15.55
C GLU A 142 -6.95 27.11 -15.82
N SER A 143 -6.28 28.25 -15.65
CA SER A 143 -4.83 28.35 -15.79
C SER A 143 -4.09 27.45 -14.80
N MET A 144 -4.49 27.44 -13.54
CA MET A 144 -3.91 26.55 -12.52
C MET A 144 -4.11 25.07 -12.89
N ARG A 145 -5.32 24.67 -13.28
CA ARG A 145 -5.59 23.28 -13.70
C ARG A 145 -4.77 22.86 -14.91
N ALA A 146 -4.49 23.78 -15.83
CA ALA A 146 -3.65 23.51 -17.01
C ALA A 146 -2.16 23.38 -16.68
N ASN A 147 -1.70 23.95 -15.56
CA ASN A 147 -0.28 24.02 -15.22
C ASN A 147 0.11 23.27 -13.94
N LYS A 148 -0.83 22.72 -13.17
CA LYS A 148 -0.61 22.02 -11.89
C LYS A 148 0.46 20.92 -11.92
N GLY A 149 0.65 20.26 -13.07
CA GLY A 149 1.67 19.21 -13.24
C GLY A 149 3.06 19.71 -13.63
N ASP A 150 3.24 21.01 -13.85
CA ASP A 150 4.54 21.62 -14.19
C ASP A 150 5.28 22.03 -12.91
N THR A 151 6.48 21.52 -12.71
CA THR A 151 7.27 21.76 -11.50
C THR A 151 7.77 23.19 -11.37
N THR A 152 8.07 23.86 -12.49
CA THR A 152 8.56 25.25 -12.49
C THR A 152 7.43 26.21 -12.16
N TYR A 153 6.26 26.00 -12.76
CA TYR A 153 5.02 26.69 -12.41
C TYR A 153 4.68 26.51 -10.94
N SER A 154 4.65 25.25 -10.46
CA SER A 154 4.16 24.92 -9.13
C SER A 154 5.05 25.49 -8.03
N ASN A 155 6.38 25.41 -8.19
CA ASN A 155 7.31 26.07 -7.26
C ASN A 155 7.11 27.58 -7.22
N SER A 156 7.00 28.22 -8.38
CA SER A 156 6.77 29.66 -8.48
C SER A 156 5.48 30.07 -7.78
N PHE A 157 4.40 29.31 -7.99
CA PHE A 157 3.12 29.56 -7.36
C PHE A 157 3.23 29.47 -5.83
N ILE A 158 3.77 28.37 -5.28
CA ILE A 158 3.89 28.17 -3.84
C ILE A 158 4.79 29.24 -3.19
N ASP A 159 5.96 29.52 -3.78
CA ASP A 159 6.89 30.51 -3.26
C ASP A 159 6.27 31.92 -3.28
N ARG A 160 5.40 32.23 -4.26
CA ARG A 160 4.77 33.54 -4.40
C ARG A 160 3.54 33.74 -3.52
N VAL A 161 2.71 32.70 -3.33
CA VAL A 161 1.61 32.71 -2.37
C VAL A 161 2.14 32.81 -0.94
N GLY A 162 3.25 32.13 -0.66
CA GLY A 162 3.74 31.87 0.69
C GLY A 162 3.03 30.65 1.28
N PRO A 163 3.74 29.57 1.66
CA PRO A 163 3.13 28.34 2.16
C PRO A 163 2.12 28.57 3.31
N GLU A 164 2.38 29.54 4.20
CA GLU A 164 1.54 29.92 5.33
C GLU A 164 0.18 30.56 4.95
N ASN A 165 -0.02 30.86 3.66
CA ASN A 165 -1.25 31.47 3.16
C ASN A 165 -2.12 30.50 2.36
N LEU A 166 -1.65 29.29 2.05
CA LEU A 166 -2.38 28.33 1.22
C LEU A 166 -3.77 27.98 1.81
N THR A 167 -3.82 27.77 3.12
CA THR A 167 -5.06 27.42 3.86
C THR A 167 -6.04 28.60 3.98
N LYS A 168 -5.63 29.82 3.59
CA LYS A 168 -6.45 31.04 3.61
C LYS A 168 -7.13 31.31 2.26
N ILE A 169 -6.75 30.58 1.20
CA ILE A 169 -7.28 30.79 -0.14
C ILE A 169 -8.60 30.05 -0.30
N GLY A 170 -9.58 30.75 -0.89
CA GLY A 170 -10.90 30.22 -1.17
C GLY A 170 -11.86 30.30 0.02
N HIS A 171 -12.96 29.57 -0.08
CA HIS A 171 -14.00 29.61 0.93
C HIS A 171 -13.63 28.82 2.20
N HIS A 172 -14.01 29.30 3.38
CA HIS A 172 -13.73 28.62 4.65
C HIS A 172 -14.48 27.28 4.80
N ASP A 173 -15.70 27.20 4.26
CA ASP A 173 -16.42 25.93 4.11
C ASP A 173 -15.85 25.12 2.96
N VAL A 174 -15.20 24.00 3.30
CA VAL A 174 -14.58 23.07 2.35
C VAL A 174 -15.53 22.59 1.26
N ARG A 175 -16.83 22.47 1.54
CA ARG A 175 -17.81 21.88 0.61
C ARG A 175 -17.96 22.69 -0.67
N ILE A 176 -17.61 23.98 -0.59
CA ILE A 176 -17.70 24.92 -1.69
C ILE A 176 -16.35 25.61 -1.98
N ASN A 177 -15.27 25.19 -1.32
CA ASN A 177 -13.92 25.66 -1.63
C ASN A 177 -13.40 24.91 -2.86
N LYS A 178 -13.35 25.60 -4.00
CA LYS A 178 -12.93 25.02 -5.29
C LYS A 178 -11.41 25.08 -5.48
N GLU A 179 -10.74 25.88 -4.66
CA GLU A 179 -9.32 26.18 -4.72
C GLU A 179 -8.51 25.11 -4.02
N ALA A 180 -8.96 24.65 -2.84
CA ALA A 180 -8.22 23.70 -2.01
C ALA A 180 -7.78 22.43 -2.77
N PRO A 181 -8.62 21.77 -3.59
CA PRO A 181 -8.16 20.64 -4.38
C PRO A 181 -7.03 20.99 -5.37
N VAL A 182 -7.17 22.09 -6.12
CA VAL A 182 -6.18 22.50 -7.13
C VAL A 182 -4.88 22.97 -6.46
N LEU A 183 -4.99 23.64 -5.31
CA LEU A 183 -3.83 24.01 -4.48
C LEU A 183 -3.09 22.77 -3.98
N GLY A 184 -3.84 21.71 -3.64
CA GLY A 184 -3.31 20.40 -3.28
C GLY A 184 -2.46 19.80 -4.39
N GLU A 185 -2.98 19.79 -5.60
CA GLU A 185 -2.28 19.28 -6.79
C GLU A 185 -0.99 20.06 -7.07
N VAL A 186 -1.06 21.40 -7.03
CA VAL A 186 0.10 22.29 -7.20
C VAL A 186 1.14 22.06 -6.09
N LEU A 187 0.70 21.96 -4.84
CA LEU A 187 1.57 21.71 -3.68
C LEU A 187 2.25 20.34 -3.79
N ALA A 188 1.51 19.31 -4.17
CA ALA A 188 2.04 17.97 -4.39
C ALA A 188 3.16 18.00 -5.41
N THR A 189 2.91 18.53 -6.62
CA THR A 189 3.91 18.67 -7.68
C THR A 189 5.13 19.47 -7.23
N ALA A 190 4.95 20.63 -6.57
CA ALA A 190 6.08 21.42 -6.07
C ALA A 190 6.92 20.63 -5.06
N SER A 191 6.27 19.96 -4.10
CA SER A 191 6.93 19.27 -3.00
C SER A 191 7.86 18.14 -3.44
N THR A 192 7.64 17.54 -4.61
CA THR A 192 8.52 16.49 -5.18
C THR A 192 9.91 16.99 -5.57
N THR A 193 10.08 18.31 -5.69
CA THR A 193 11.35 18.92 -6.13
C THR A 193 12.15 19.59 -5.02
N TRP A 194 11.60 19.62 -3.80
CA TRP A 194 12.23 20.30 -2.68
C TRP A 194 13.33 19.43 -2.05
N ASN A 195 14.43 20.08 -1.70
CA ASN A 195 15.40 19.46 -0.79
C ASN A 195 14.85 19.43 0.65
N GLU A 196 15.55 18.73 1.53
CA GLU A 196 15.12 18.57 2.93
C GLU A 196 14.88 19.90 3.64
N GLU A 197 15.76 20.89 3.46
CA GLU A 197 15.63 22.20 4.10
C GLU A 197 14.38 22.96 3.62
N LYS A 198 14.10 22.97 2.31
CA LYS A 198 12.89 23.60 1.76
C LYS A 198 11.64 22.83 2.14
N SER A 199 11.68 21.50 2.14
CA SER A 199 10.57 20.66 2.63
C SER A 199 10.22 20.99 4.07
N LYS A 200 11.23 21.06 4.97
CA LYS A 200 11.00 21.41 6.37
C LYS A 200 10.43 22.81 6.52
N ARG A 201 11.07 23.82 5.91
CA ARG A 201 10.64 25.22 5.99
C ARG A 201 9.19 25.38 5.54
N ASN A 202 8.84 24.80 4.39
CA ASN A 202 7.51 24.94 3.82
C ASN A 202 6.47 24.17 4.64
N ALA A 203 6.82 23.00 5.20
CA ALA A 203 5.96 22.28 6.13
C ALA A 203 5.71 23.10 7.41
N ASP A 204 6.75 23.64 8.05
CA ASP A 204 6.64 24.47 9.26
C ASP A 204 5.72 25.68 9.03
N LEU A 205 5.85 26.35 7.88
CA LEU A 205 4.99 27.49 7.51
C LEU A 205 3.52 27.10 7.31
N ILE A 206 3.24 25.93 6.72
CA ILE A 206 1.87 25.45 6.56
C ILE A 206 1.28 25.04 7.91
N VAL A 207 2.04 24.35 8.75
CA VAL A 207 1.63 23.99 10.12
C VAL A 207 1.32 25.25 10.93
N GLY A 208 2.18 26.27 10.83
CA GLY A 208 1.98 27.58 11.45
C GLY A 208 0.80 28.39 10.91
N SER A 209 0.07 27.89 9.90
CA SER A 209 -1.18 28.51 9.42
C SER A 209 -2.44 27.95 10.11
N VAL A 210 -2.25 26.95 10.98
CA VAL A 210 -3.30 26.19 11.68
C VAL A 210 -2.93 25.84 13.13
N ASP A 211 -1.89 26.44 13.71
CA ASP A 211 -1.41 26.11 15.06
C ASP A 211 -2.09 26.95 16.16
N GLU A 212 -2.57 28.15 15.82
CA GLU A 212 -3.31 29.03 16.73
C GLU A 212 -4.82 28.75 16.76
N GLU A 213 -5.45 28.98 17.92
CA GLU A 213 -6.88 28.73 18.15
C GLU A 213 -7.81 29.49 17.18
N SER A 214 -7.44 30.72 16.79
CA SER A 214 -8.17 31.50 15.79
C SER A 214 -8.06 30.95 14.36
N GLU A 215 -7.18 29.98 14.12
CA GLU A 215 -6.86 29.46 12.79
C GLU A 215 -7.31 28.01 12.60
N TRP A 216 -7.74 27.33 13.65
CA TRP A 216 -8.18 25.92 13.59
C TRP A 216 -9.35 25.65 12.65
N SER A 217 -10.17 26.66 12.34
CA SER A 217 -11.22 26.54 11.31
C SER A 217 -10.66 26.24 9.91
N ARG A 218 -9.36 26.41 9.70
CA ARG A 218 -8.64 26.10 8.44
C ARG A 218 -8.11 24.66 8.38
N ILE A 219 -8.07 23.92 9.50
CA ILE A 219 -7.64 22.50 9.51
C ILE A 219 -8.45 21.66 8.50
N PRO A 220 -9.78 21.80 8.38
CA PRO A 220 -10.54 21.05 7.38
C PRO A 220 -10.18 21.42 5.93
N VAL A 221 -9.75 22.67 5.68
CA VAL A 221 -9.27 23.11 4.36
C VAL A 221 -7.91 22.49 4.07
N LEU A 222 -6.99 22.51 5.05
CA LEU A 222 -5.69 21.84 4.96
C LEU A 222 -5.85 20.34 4.65
N ASN A 223 -6.74 19.66 5.38
CA ASN A 223 -7.01 18.24 5.18
C ASN A 223 -7.55 17.93 3.78
N HIS A 224 -8.38 18.81 3.21
CA HIS A 224 -8.89 18.64 1.85
C HIS A 224 -7.90 19.05 0.76
N MET A 225 -6.97 19.96 1.07
CA MET A 225 -5.88 20.28 0.18
C MET A 225 -4.93 19.08 0.02
N ILE A 226 -4.61 18.39 1.12
CA ILE A 226 -3.61 17.31 1.11
C ILE A 226 -4.25 15.93 0.87
N GLY A 227 -5.40 15.67 1.48
CA GLY A 227 -6.10 14.38 1.50
C GLY A 227 -7.32 14.33 0.57
N HIS A 228 -7.87 13.12 0.42
CA HIS A 228 -9.16 12.86 -0.24
C HIS A 228 -9.19 13.12 -1.76
N HIS A 229 -8.03 13.02 -2.41
CA HIS A 229 -7.91 13.06 -3.87
C HIS A 229 -7.96 11.64 -4.42
N ASP A 230 -9.13 11.18 -4.83
CA ASP A 230 -9.37 9.81 -5.29
C ASP A 230 -10.27 9.86 -6.54
N SER A 231 -9.65 10.15 -7.67
CA SER A 231 -10.33 10.36 -8.95
C SER A 231 -10.68 9.04 -9.65
N ASP A 232 -9.93 7.97 -9.37
CA ASP A 232 -10.14 6.64 -9.95
C ASP A 232 -11.01 5.72 -9.07
N GLY A 233 -11.29 6.11 -7.82
CA GLY A 233 -12.17 5.41 -6.91
C GLY A 233 -11.52 4.21 -6.22
N ASP A 234 -10.18 4.12 -6.20
CA ASP A 234 -9.44 3.06 -5.51
C ASP A 234 -9.24 3.33 -4.01
N HIS A 235 -9.75 4.47 -3.52
CA HIS A 235 -9.66 4.95 -2.15
C HIS A 235 -8.23 5.30 -1.69
N ILE A 236 -7.32 5.52 -2.63
CA ILE A 236 -5.94 5.92 -2.38
C ILE A 236 -5.76 7.35 -2.90
N ASN A 237 -4.93 8.11 -2.18
CA ASN A 237 -4.63 9.46 -2.60
C ASN A 237 -3.81 9.47 -3.91
N ASP A 238 -4.37 10.09 -4.95
CA ASP A 238 -3.79 10.26 -6.28
C ASP A 238 -2.56 11.19 -6.27
N LEU A 239 -2.50 12.12 -5.32
CA LEU A 239 -1.44 13.12 -5.28
C LEU A 239 -0.12 12.49 -4.84
N LYS A 240 0.96 12.95 -5.47
CA LYS A 240 2.33 12.53 -5.17
C LYS A 240 3.08 13.67 -4.52
N PHE A 241 3.20 13.60 -3.19
CA PHE A 241 3.98 14.55 -2.40
C PHE A 241 5.40 14.02 -2.16
N GLY A 242 6.35 14.95 -1.96
CA GLY A 242 7.71 14.62 -1.54
C GLY A 242 7.77 14.00 -0.14
N THR A 243 8.59 12.97 0.05
CA THR A 243 8.70 12.19 1.28
C THR A 243 9.02 13.06 2.51
N ASN A 244 10.10 13.85 2.44
CA ASN A 244 10.51 14.73 3.54
C ASN A 244 9.42 15.73 3.91
N PHE A 245 8.72 16.28 2.92
CA PHE A 245 7.62 17.22 3.14
C PHE A 245 6.49 16.58 3.96
N LEU A 246 6.03 15.38 3.56
CA LEU A 246 4.99 14.66 4.31
C LEU A 246 5.43 14.33 5.74
N VAL A 247 6.68 13.88 5.93
CA VAL A 247 7.21 13.55 7.26
C VAL A 247 7.24 14.77 8.18
N PHE A 248 7.72 15.93 7.68
CA PHE A 248 7.73 17.16 8.47
C PHE A 248 6.32 17.67 8.77
N MET A 249 5.40 17.60 7.79
CA MET A 249 3.99 17.92 8.01
C MET A 249 3.36 17.02 9.08
N GLY A 250 3.56 15.71 9.00
CA GLY A 250 3.04 14.75 9.98
C GLY A 250 3.53 15.06 11.39
N ARG A 251 4.83 15.29 11.56
CA ARG A 251 5.42 15.63 12.88
C ARG A 251 4.87 16.93 13.44
N GLY A 252 4.81 18.00 12.64
CA GLY A 252 4.30 19.30 13.10
C GLY A 252 2.80 19.28 13.42
N LEU A 253 1.99 18.58 12.64
CA LEU A 253 0.54 18.48 12.87
C LEU A 253 0.18 17.58 14.05
N GLU A 254 1.04 16.61 14.39
CA GLU A 254 0.85 15.73 15.55
C GLU A 254 0.95 16.50 16.88
N GLU A 255 1.83 17.51 16.94
CA GLU A 255 2.08 18.34 18.14
C GLU A 255 0.89 19.24 18.52
N LEU A 256 -0.05 19.46 17.58
CA LEU A 256 -1.21 20.31 17.80
C LEU A 256 -2.17 19.72 18.86
N PRO A 257 -2.82 20.58 19.69
CA PRO A 257 -3.63 20.13 20.83
C PRO A 257 -4.99 19.57 20.39
N LEU A 258 -5.01 18.33 19.89
CA LEU A 258 -6.17 17.66 19.29
C LEU A 258 -7.48 17.84 20.07
N GLN A 259 -7.45 17.61 21.40
CA GLN A 259 -8.67 17.66 22.21
C GLN A 259 -9.26 19.08 22.25
N LYS A 260 -8.40 20.10 22.33
CA LYS A 260 -8.82 21.51 22.33
C LYS A 260 -9.36 21.90 20.94
N ILE A 261 -8.69 21.47 19.87
CA ILE A 261 -9.15 21.65 18.49
C ILE A 261 -10.55 21.06 18.30
N LYS A 262 -10.74 19.80 18.72
CA LYS A 262 -12.03 19.10 18.60
C LYS A 262 -13.14 19.79 19.39
N SER A 263 -12.87 20.34 20.58
CA SER A 263 -13.88 21.10 21.32
C SER A 263 -14.26 22.38 20.60
N THR A 264 -13.29 23.17 20.14
CA THR A 264 -13.54 24.45 19.46
C THR A 264 -14.33 24.26 18.17
N LEU A 265 -13.98 23.25 17.36
CA LEU A 265 -14.68 22.99 16.11
C LEU A 265 -16.08 22.35 16.29
N LYS A 266 -16.33 21.68 17.43
CA LYS A 266 -17.67 21.17 17.77
C LYS A 266 -18.66 22.26 18.19
N GLU A 267 -18.17 23.38 18.72
CA GLU A 267 -19.01 24.51 19.17
C GLU A 267 -19.55 25.37 18.02
N HIS A 268 -19.11 25.12 16.77
CA HIS A 268 -19.63 25.73 15.56
C HIS A 268 -20.46 24.75 14.70
N PRO A 269 -21.61 24.21 15.17
CA PRO A 269 -22.50 23.47 14.31
C PRO A 269 -23.24 24.48 13.43
N ASP A 270 -22.90 24.55 12.15
CA ASP A 270 -23.72 25.28 11.20
C ASP A 270 -25.05 24.51 11.06
N ARG A 271 -26.02 24.92 11.88
CA ARG A 271 -27.35 24.32 12.03
C ARG A 271 -28.21 24.68 10.82
N GLN A 272 -27.97 24.06 9.67
CA GLN A 272 -28.92 24.13 8.55
C GLN A 272 -28.63 23.15 7.39
N ASN A 273 -28.36 21.87 7.63
CA ASN A 273 -28.71 20.86 6.62
C ASN A 273 -28.84 19.44 7.20
N PRO A 274 -29.97 18.75 7.02
CA PRO A 274 -30.20 17.41 7.56
C PRO A 274 -29.80 16.32 6.55
N ASP A 275 -28.67 16.46 5.84
CA ASP A 275 -28.16 15.37 5.00
C ASP A 275 -27.01 14.66 5.73
N PRO A 276 -27.22 13.47 6.32
CA PRO A 276 -26.27 12.81 7.22
C PRO A 276 -25.35 11.81 6.50
N GLU A 277 -25.32 11.76 5.17
CA GLU A 277 -24.61 10.70 4.46
C GLU A 277 -23.21 11.12 3.99
N LYS A 278 -22.20 10.46 4.60
CA LYS A 278 -20.84 10.18 4.12
C LYS A 278 -19.76 11.27 4.09
N PHE A 279 -20.06 12.56 4.20
CA PHE A 279 -19.01 13.61 4.05
C PHE A 279 -18.40 14.18 5.35
N LEU A 280 -18.92 13.82 6.53
CA LEU A 280 -18.51 14.45 7.80
C LEU A 280 -18.13 13.41 8.85
N ASP A 281 -17.03 12.67 8.59
CA ASP A 281 -16.36 11.88 9.62
C ASP A 281 -15.71 12.82 10.65
N SER A 282 -15.82 12.48 11.93
CA SER A 282 -15.20 13.17 13.07
C SER A 282 -13.68 13.34 12.94
N SER A 283 -13.03 12.54 12.10
CA SER A 283 -11.62 12.60 11.72
C SER A 283 -11.24 13.82 10.87
N ARG A 284 -12.19 14.45 10.16
CA ARG A 284 -11.92 15.63 9.31
C ARG A 284 -11.31 16.82 10.08
N ASN A 285 -11.58 16.89 11.38
CA ASN A 285 -11.05 17.92 12.28
C ASN A 285 -9.75 17.50 12.96
N ASP A 286 -9.28 16.26 12.75
CA ASP A 286 -7.95 15.84 13.17
C ASP A 286 -6.91 16.44 12.23
N PRO A 287 -5.93 17.22 12.73
CA PRO A 287 -4.87 17.77 11.90
C PRO A 287 -4.10 16.73 11.08
N LEU A 288 -4.05 15.47 11.55
CA LEU A 288 -3.32 14.42 10.84
C LEU A 288 -4.09 13.77 9.69
N SER A 289 -5.40 14.03 9.54
CA SER A 289 -6.24 13.26 8.62
C SER A 289 -5.76 13.34 7.17
N GLY A 290 -5.50 14.54 6.65
CA GLY A 290 -5.09 14.72 5.26
C GLY A 290 -3.68 14.21 4.99
N VAL A 291 -2.74 14.43 5.91
CA VAL A 291 -1.34 13.99 5.73
C VAL A 291 -1.20 12.48 5.84
N LEU A 292 -1.94 11.81 6.73
CA LEU A 292 -1.96 10.35 6.82
C LEU A 292 -2.56 9.72 5.56
N ASP A 293 -3.61 10.31 5.01
CA ASP A 293 -4.20 9.89 3.73
C ASP A 293 -3.19 10.01 2.57
N ALA A 294 -2.48 11.14 2.48
CA ALA A 294 -1.41 11.32 1.49
C ALA A 294 -0.24 10.33 1.70
N MET A 295 0.09 9.96 2.94
CA MET A 295 1.13 8.96 3.23
C MET A 295 0.74 7.55 2.75
N VAL A 296 -0.54 7.22 2.54
CA VAL A 296 -0.93 5.93 1.93
C VAL A 296 -0.29 5.78 0.54
N SER A 297 -0.13 6.88 -0.21
CA SER A 297 0.45 6.87 -1.55
C SER A 297 1.98 7.04 -1.57
N ASN A 298 2.60 7.25 -0.40
CA ASN A 298 4.04 7.40 -0.18
C ASN A 298 4.48 6.53 1.02
N GLU A 299 4.77 5.25 0.75
CA GLU A 299 5.07 4.25 1.78
C GLU A 299 6.31 4.62 2.62
N GLU A 300 7.31 5.25 2.01
CA GLU A 300 8.53 5.66 2.70
C GLU A 300 8.21 6.73 3.75
N ALA A 301 7.38 7.73 3.40
CA ALA A 301 6.93 8.74 4.35
C ALA A 301 6.12 8.11 5.48
N ALA A 302 5.24 7.15 5.16
CA ALA A 302 4.48 6.40 6.15
C ALA A 302 5.42 5.67 7.13
N ARG A 303 6.43 4.94 6.63
CA ARG A 303 7.40 4.23 7.49
C ARG A 303 8.20 5.17 8.38
N VAL A 304 8.76 6.24 7.82
CA VAL A 304 9.59 7.20 8.57
C VAL A 304 8.78 7.95 9.62
N PHE A 305 7.50 8.23 9.37
CA PHE A 305 6.62 8.92 10.32
C PHE A 305 6.06 8.00 11.41
N LEU A 306 5.62 6.79 11.03
CA LEU A 306 4.92 5.87 11.93
C LEU A 306 5.87 4.97 12.72
N ALA A 307 7.02 4.63 12.15
CA ALA A 307 8.02 3.77 12.78
C ALA A 307 9.42 4.42 12.87
N PRO A 308 9.54 5.59 13.54
CA PRO A 308 10.80 6.30 13.65
C PRO A 308 11.86 5.58 14.49
N HIS A 309 11.49 4.59 15.30
CA HIS A 309 12.41 3.78 16.10
C HIS A 309 12.86 2.49 15.37
N GLY A 310 12.63 2.40 14.06
CA GLY A 310 13.16 1.32 13.23
C GLY A 310 12.41 -0.01 13.37
N GLY A 311 11.14 0.03 13.78
CA GLY A 311 10.27 -1.15 13.89
C GLY A 311 10.19 -1.76 15.30
N LEU A 312 10.72 -1.07 16.31
CA LEU A 312 10.68 -1.53 17.70
C LEU A 312 9.28 -1.42 18.33
N ASP A 313 9.12 -1.99 19.53
CA ASP A 313 7.86 -2.01 20.30
C ASP A 313 7.22 -0.63 20.45
N ASP A 314 8.06 0.40 20.63
CA ASP A 314 7.63 1.80 20.76
C ASP A 314 6.90 2.28 19.50
N ASP A 315 7.27 1.79 18.31
CA ASP A 315 6.59 2.10 17.05
C ASP A 315 5.22 1.42 16.97
N VAL A 316 5.10 0.19 17.46
CA VAL A 316 3.80 -0.50 17.56
C VAL A 316 2.86 0.30 18.48
N GLN A 317 3.34 0.73 19.65
CA GLN A 317 2.54 1.53 20.59
C GLN A 317 2.18 2.90 20.03
N ARG A 318 3.13 3.58 19.38
CA ARG A 318 2.89 4.84 18.67
C ARG A 318 1.76 4.72 17.66
N VAL A 319 1.78 3.68 16.82
CA VAL A 319 0.71 3.44 15.84
C VAL A 319 -0.63 3.22 16.55
N LYS A 320 -0.66 2.44 17.64
CA LYS A 320 -1.89 2.25 18.45
C LYS A 320 -2.43 3.58 18.99
N GLU A 321 -1.57 4.42 19.56
CA GLU A 321 -1.93 5.73 20.12
C GLU A 321 -2.50 6.66 19.05
N LEU A 322 -1.86 6.70 17.88
CA LEU A 322 -2.31 7.51 16.75
C LEU A 322 -3.67 7.04 16.23
N ILE A 323 -3.89 5.74 16.02
CA ILE A 323 -5.19 5.19 15.58
C ILE A 323 -6.31 5.60 16.54
N ASN A 324 -6.06 5.53 17.86
CA ASN A 324 -7.04 5.84 18.90
C ASN A 324 -7.39 7.33 19.03
N ARG A 325 -6.80 8.22 18.21
CA ARG A 325 -7.22 9.63 18.13
C ARG A 325 -8.65 9.79 17.64
N ASN A 326 -9.16 8.85 16.84
CA ASN A 326 -10.54 8.83 16.33
C ASN A 326 -11.17 7.43 16.49
N PRO A 327 -12.51 7.34 16.48
CA PRO A 327 -13.20 6.05 16.55
C PRO A 327 -12.85 5.14 15.37
N VAL A 328 -12.55 3.86 15.65
CA VAL A 328 -12.41 2.81 14.64
C VAL A 328 -13.81 2.33 14.21
N GLY A 329 -14.04 2.19 12.91
CA GLY A 329 -15.32 1.75 12.37
C GLY A 329 -15.39 1.76 10.84
N ASP A 330 -16.61 1.78 10.31
CA ASP A 330 -16.88 1.99 8.88
C ASP A 330 -16.72 3.48 8.54
N ASN A 331 -15.47 3.92 8.40
CA ASN A 331 -15.12 5.32 8.18
C ASN A 331 -13.75 5.48 7.48
N ALA A 332 -13.53 6.67 6.91
CA ALA A 332 -12.30 7.00 6.19
C ALA A 332 -11.04 6.89 7.07
N TRP A 333 -11.15 7.22 8.37
CA TRP A 333 -10.03 7.08 9.30
C TRP A 333 -9.50 5.65 9.36
N THR A 334 -10.40 4.68 9.49
CA THR A 334 -10.04 3.25 9.53
C THR A 334 -9.51 2.77 8.19
N ASP A 335 -10.06 3.28 7.08
CA ASP A 335 -9.59 2.99 5.72
C ASP A 335 -8.16 3.48 5.48
N THR A 336 -7.83 4.69 5.96
CA THR A 336 -6.48 5.26 5.89
C THR A 336 -5.49 4.38 6.66
N TRP A 337 -5.80 3.98 7.90
CA TRP A 337 -4.92 3.13 8.70
C TRP A 337 -4.72 1.73 8.09
N ALA A 338 -5.80 1.12 7.62
CA ALA A 338 -5.70 -0.13 6.88
C ALA A 338 -4.85 0.05 5.60
N GLY A 339 -4.98 1.20 4.93
CA GLY A 339 -4.18 1.56 3.75
C GLY A 339 -2.69 1.70 4.05
N LEU A 340 -2.33 2.40 5.12
CA LEU A 340 -0.94 2.56 5.58
C LEU A 340 -0.30 1.20 5.88
N SER A 341 -1.01 0.31 6.58
CA SER A 341 -0.53 -1.06 6.82
C SER A 341 -0.42 -1.85 5.52
N SER A 342 -1.43 -1.82 4.66
CA SER A 342 -1.42 -2.56 3.39
C SER A 342 -0.28 -2.12 2.48
N ARG A 343 -0.01 -0.82 2.36
CA ARG A 343 1.00 -0.26 1.46
C ARG A 343 2.42 -0.49 1.94
N THR A 344 2.67 -0.34 3.24
CA THR A 344 3.98 -0.67 3.81
C THR A 344 4.24 -2.19 3.77
N ALA A 345 3.20 -3.02 3.99
CA ALA A 345 3.30 -4.46 3.82
C ALA A 345 3.50 -4.88 2.35
N GLU A 346 2.87 -4.18 1.40
CA GLU A 346 3.07 -4.38 -0.04
C GLU A 346 4.54 -4.17 -0.43
N ALA A 347 5.13 -3.07 0.06
CA ALA A 347 6.49 -2.69 -0.26
C ALA A 347 7.55 -3.57 0.43
N HIS A 348 7.34 -3.94 1.70
CA HIS A 348 8.40 -4.51 2.54
C HIS A 348 8.02 -5.74 3.37
N GLY A 349 6.77 -6.20 3.30
CA GLY A 349 6.30 -7.35 4.09
C GLY A 349 6.90 -8.69 3.68
N THR A 350 7.38 -8.78 2.44
CA THR A 350 8.05 -9.98 1.90
C THR A 350 9.54 -9.79 1.67
N ASP A 351 10.11 -8.65 2.08
CA ASP A 351 11.54 -8.42 1.94
C ASP A 351 12.34 -9.48 2.69
N PRO A 352 13.39 -10.05 2.08
CA PRO A 352 14.20 -11.03 2.76
C PRO A 352 14.98 -10.40 3.92
N TYR A 353 15.18 -11.18 4.97
CA TYR A 353 16.07 -10.78 6.06
C TYR A 353 17.53 -10.80 5.58
N ASP A 354 18.21 -9.67 5.68
CA ASP A 354 19.63 -9.50 5.43
C ASP A 354 20.34 -9.23 6.75
N ASP A 355 21.26 -10.10 7.13
CA ASP A 355 21.96 -10.00 8.41
C ASP A 355 22.91 -8.79 8.50
N SER A 356 23.31 -8.21 7.36
CA SER A 356 24.21 -7.06 7.29
C SER A 356 23.50 -5.73 7.53
N THR A 357 22.29 -5.56 6.98
CA THR A 357 21.48 -4.33 7.12
C THR A 357 20.44 -4.45 8.23
N LYS A 358 20.08 -5.68 8.63
CA LYS A 358 18.95 -6.02 9.50
C LYS A 358 17.58 -5.70 8.90
N SER A 359 17.51 -5.44 7.59
CA SER A 359 16.28 -5.16 6.83
C SER A 359 15.32 -4.19 7.55
N PRO A 360 15.75 -2.94 7.86
CA PRO A 360 15.01 -2.03 8.72
C PRO A 360 13.63 -1.66 8.16
N GLU A 361 13.47 -1.56 6.85
CA GLU A 361 12.20 -1.26 6.19
C GLU A 361 11.18 -2.38 6.40
N SER A 362 11.61 -3.64 6.33
CA SER A 362 10.81 -4.82 6.65
C SER A 362 10.37 -4.80 8.12
N HIS A 363 11.26 -4.41 9.04
CA HIS A 363 10.95 -4.31 10.46
C HIS A 363 9.91 -3.22 10.75
N GLN A 364 10.06 -2.05 10.13
CA GLN A 364 9.11 -0.95 10.22
C GLN A 364 7.73 -1.35 9.68
N ALA A 365 7.65 -1.99 8.52
CA ALA A 365 6.40 -2.46 7.94
C ALA A 365 5.69 -3.51 8.83
N ALA A 366 6.46 -4.40 9.46
CA ALA A 366 5.95 -5.34 10.44
C ALA A 366 5.39 -4.62 11.68
N ALA A 367 6.09 -3.61 12.22
CA ALA A 367 5.61 -2.85 13.37
C ALA A 367 4.32 -2.07 13.07
N ILE A 368 4.25 -1.41 11.91
CA ILE A 368 3.05 -0.68 11.46
C ILE A 368 1.87 -1.63 11.30
N THR A 369 2.09 -2.76 10.64
CA THR A 369 1.04 -3.78 10.45
C THR A 369 0.56 -4.35 11.78
N ALA A 370 1.46 -4.60 12.73
CA ALA A 370 1.08 -5.01 14.07
C ALA A 370 0.24 -3.96 14.79
N GLY A 371 0.64 -2.68 14.76
CA GLY A 371 -0.12 -1.59 15.38
C GLY A 371 -1.54 -1.48 14.82
N VAL A 372 -1.68 -1.54 13.49
CA VAL A 372 -2.97 -1.45 12.79
C VAL A 372 -3.86 -2.66 13.07
N VAL A 373 -3.38 -3.87 12.80
CA VAL A 373 -4.14 -5.12 12.98
C VAL A 373 -4.55 -5.29 14.44
N ASN A 374 -3.62 -5.04 15.37
CA ASN A 374 -3.92 -5.17 16.79
C ASN A 374 -4.99 -4.18 17.23
N THR A 375 -4.87 -2.90 16.86
CA THR A 375 -5.85 -1.88 17.29
C THR A 375 -7.23 -2.15 16.72
N ILE A 376 -7.34 -2.33 15.40
CA ILE A 376 -8.64 -2.52 14.75
C ILE A 376 -9.29 -3.81 15.23
N GLY A 377 -8.53 -4.91 15.27
CA GLY A 377 -9.03 -6.19 15.72
C GLY A 377 -9.43 -6.22 17.19
N GLU A 378 -8.66 -5.59 18.08
CA GLU A 378 -9.01 -5.47 19.50
C GLU A 378 -10.32 -4.69 19.70
N LYS A 379 -10.57 -3.65 18.91
CA LYS A 379 -11.83 -2.86 18.94
C LYS A 379 -13.04 -3.66 18.44
N ILE A 380 -12.84 -4.50 17.42
CA ILE A 380 -13.88 -5.43 16.93
C ILE A 380 -14.18 -6.49 17.99
N GLN A 381 -13.15 -7.14 18.53
CA GLN A 381 -13.33 -8.21 19.52
C GLN A 381 -14.04 -7.69 20.77
N SER A 382 -13.63 -6.51 21.25
CA SER A 382 -14.21 -5.87 22.45
C SER A 382 -15.63 -5.33 22.22
N LYS A 383 -16.15 -5.40 20.98
CA LYS A 383 -17.44 -4.86 20.55
C LYS A 383 -17.55 -3.34 20.71
N GLU A 384 -16.42 -2.64 20.78
CA GLU A 384 -16.39 -1.17 20.70
C GLU A 384 -16.80 -0.67 19.32
N THR A 385 -16.53 -1.46 18.27
CA THR A 385 -17.14 -1.32 16.95
C THR A 385 -17.65 -2.66 16.45
N SER A 386 -18.71 -2.62 15.64
CA SER A 386 -19.30 -3.80 15.03
C SER A 386 -18.95 -3.96 13.55
N SER A 387 -18.32 -3.00 12.88
CA SER A 387 -18.03 -3.08 11.44
C SER A 387 -16.87 -2.18 11.02
N VAL A 388 -16.27 -2.52 9.88
CA VAL A 388 -15.35 -1.68 9.11
C VAL A 388 -15.83 -1.64 7.66
N SER A 389 -15.32 -0.72 6.86
CA SER A 389 -15.68 -0.65 5.44
C SER A 389 -15.13 -1.87 4.66
N GLY A 390 -15.67 -2.11 3.45
CA GLY A 390 -15.10 -3.10 2.54
C GLY A 390 -13.65 -2.78 2.12
N THR A 391 -13.31 -1.50 2.06
CA THR A 391 -11.95 -1.01 1.74
C THR A 391 -10.97 -1.37 2.85
N ALA A 392 -11.28 -1.04 4.12
CA ALA A 392 -10.47 -1.42 5.26
C ALA A 392 -10.32 -2.94 5.36
N ARG A 393 -11.41 -3.69 5.15
CA ARG A 393 -11.41 -5.15 5.17
C ARG A 393 -10.45 -5.74 4.13
N SER A 394 -10.56 -5.32 2.88
CA SER A 394 -9.69 -5.78 1.79
C SER A 394 -8.22 -5.47 2.04
N ARG A 395 -7.92 -4.27 2.57
CA ARG A 395 -6.56 -3.82 2.92
C ARG A 395 -5.96 -4.59 4.10
N LEU A 396 -6.74 -4.86 5.13
CA LEU A 396 -6.31 -5.71 6.25
C LEU A 396 -5.99 -7.13 5.78
N SER A 397 -6.83 -7.69 4.92
CA SER A 397 -6.60 -8.99 4.29
C SER A 397 -5.30 -9.00 3.49
N PHE A 398 -5.06 -7.96 2.68
CA PHE A 398 -3.83 -7.84 1.91
C PHE A 398 -2.60 -7.73 2.83
N ALA A 399 -2.65 -6.92 3.89
CA ALA A 399 -1.56 -6.81 4.84
C ALA A 399 -1.25 -8.17 5.51
N LEU A 400 -2.27 -8.89 6.00
CA LEU A 400 -2.11 -10.21 6.61
C LEU A 400 -1.52 -11.24 5.63
N SER A 401 -1.86 -11.15 4.34
CA SER A 401 -1.34 -12.05 3.29
C SER A 401 0.20 -12.04 3.19
N LYS A 402 0.85 -10.94 3.63
CA LYS A 402 2.32 -10.78 3.59
C LYS A 402 3.01 -11.41 4.80
N PHE A 403 2.27 -11.75 5.85
CA PHE A 403 2.82 -12.18 7.14
C PHE A 403 2.23 -13.51 7.66
N PRO A 404 2.24 -14.61 6.87
CA PRO A 404 1.66 -15.89 7.29
C PRO A 404 2.34 -16.48 8.54
N TYR A 405 3.65 -16.26 8.73
CA TYR A 405 4.36 -16.74 9.91
C TYR A 405 3.88 -16.05 11.19
N ALA A 406 3.61 -14.74 11.15
CA ALA A 406 3.08 -14.03 12.30
C ALA A 406 1.71 -14.57 12.74
N ILE A 407 0.85 -14.95 11.78
CA ILE A 407 -0.44 -15.61 12.05
C ILE A 407 -0.18 -16.93 12.79
N ASP A 408 0.66 -17.79 12.20
CA ASP A 408 1.01 -19.11 12.72
C ASP A 408 1.60 -19.04 14.14
N ASN A 409 2.55 -18.14 14.35
CA ASN A 409 3.22 -17.89 15.64
C ASN A 409 2.23 -17.38 16.71
N THR A 410 1.33 -16.47 16.34
CA THR A 410 0.31 -15.93 17.27
C THR A 410 -0.66 -17.01 17.70
N VAL A 411 -1.04 -17.89 16.78
CA VAL A 411 -1.93 -19.01 17.07
C VAL A 411 -1.26 -20.04 17.98
N GLN A 412 0.00 -20.40 17.74
CA GLN A 412 0.72 -21.36 18.57
C GLN A 412 1.10 -20.82 19.95
N ASN A 413 1.71 -19.64 20.00
CA ASN A 413 2.38 -19.13 21.19
C ASN A 413 1.55 -18.12 21.97
N GLY A 414 0.47 -17.60 21.37
CA GLY A 414 -0.35 -16.58 21.99
C GLY A 414 -1.14 -17.08 23.18
N LYS A 415 -0.83 -16.53 24.36
CA LYS A 415 -1.67 -16.66 25.54
C LYS A 415 -2.60 -15.47 25.62
N THR A 416 -3.89 -15.73 25.76
CA THR A 416 -4.96 -14.72 25.75
C THR A 416 -5.04 -13.89 27.02
N SER A 417 -4.44 -14.35 28.11
CA SER A 417 -4.35 -13.65 29.40
C SER A 417 -3.06 -12.84 29.59
N SER A 418 -2.15 -12.84 28.61
CA SER A 418 -0.94 -12.03 28.69
C SER A 418 -1.30 -10.55 28.50
N VAL A 419 -1.55 -9.88 29.62
CA VAL A 419 -1.70 -8.43 29.68
C VAL A 419 -0.50 -7.81 30.37
N ASN A 420 -0.09 -6.63 29.92
CA ASN A 420 0.97 -5.88 30.58
C ASN A 420 0.47 -5.32 31.92
N SER A 421 1.34 -4.64 32.67
CA SER A 421 1.00 -4.01 33.95
C SER A 421 -0.12 -2.95 33.86
N LYS A 422 -0.48 -2.50 32.65
CA LYS A 422 -1.58 -1.57 32.38
C LYS A 422 -2.90 -2.26 32.00
N GLY A 423 -2.92 -3.59 31.94
CA GLY A 423 -4.10 -4.37 31.55
C GLY A 423 -4.31 -4.48 30.03
N GLU A 424 -3.32 -4.07 29.23
CA GLU A 424 -3.39 -4.08 27.77
C GLU A 424 -2.85 -5.42 27.23
N PRO A 425 -3.40 -5.96 26.13
CA PRO A 425 -2.86 -7.17 25.49
C PRO A 425 -1.37 -7.03 25.15
N VAL A 426 -0.57 -8.03 25.50
CA VAL A 426 0.87 -8.07 25.19
C VAL A 426 1.06 -8.61 23.76
N PRO A 427 1.66 -7.83 22.84
CA PRO A 427 2.07 -8.30 21.52
C PRO A 427 3.06 -9.45 21.64
N LEU A 428 2.94 -10.47 20.78
CA LEU A 428 3.89 -11.58 20.75
C LEU A 428 4.97 -11.26 19.76
N TYR A 429 6.22 -11.18 20.20
CA TYR A 429 7.35 -10.97 19.31
C TYR A 429 7.72 -12.30 18.65
N PRO A 430 7.41 -12.51 17.36
CA PRO A 430 8.12 -13.56 16.64
C PRO A 430 9.59 -13.17 16.62
N ASP A 431 10.46 -14.06 17.08
CA ASP A 431 11.86 -13.98 16.64
C ASP A 431 11.88 -13.96 15.11
N VAL A 432 12.91 -13.34 14.50
CA VAL A 432 13.21 -13.56 13.08
C VAL A 432 13.09 -15.07 12.84
N PRO A 433 12.24 -15.51 11.88
CA PRO A 433 11.86 -16.91 11.77
C PRO A 433 13.10 -17.78 11.84
N LYS A 434 13.04 -18.82 12.70
CA LYS A 434 14.21 -19.63 13.07
C LYS A 434 14.97 -20.08 11.82
N GLN A 435 16.02 -19.34 11.44
CA GLN A 435 16.78 -19.48 10.20
C GLN A 435 17.53 -20.82 10.07
N VAL A 436 17.34 -21.72 11.04
CA VAL A 436 17.80 -23.11 11.04
C VAL A 436 16.93 -24.01 10.17
N GLU A 437 15.66 -23.68 9.96
CA GLU A 437 14.74 -24.47 9.13
C GLU A 437 14.84 -24.07 7.66
N ARG A 438 15.03 -25.05 6.75
CA ARG A 438 15.30 -24.81 5.32
C ARG A 438 14.23 -23.92 4.66
N TRP A 439 12.95 -24.21 4.91
CA TRP A 439 11.84 -23.47 4.32
C TRP A 439 11.76 -22.00 4.77
N SER A 440 12.28 -21.68 5.95
CA SER A 440 12.19 -20.33 6.55
C SER A 440 13.43 -19.45 6.29
N GLN A 441 14.44 -19.99 5.60
CA GLN A 441 15.68 -19.26 5.36
C GLN A 441 15.46 -18.00 4.53
N GLY A 442 16.00 -16.88 5.00
CA GLY A 442 15.85 -15.57 4.41
C GLY A 442 14.52 -14.89 4.70
N MET A 443 13.64 -15.49 5.52
CA MET A 443 12.37 -14.86 5.87
C MET A 443 12.55 -13.56 6.65
N GLY A 444 11.94 -12.49 6.15
CA GLY A 444 11.94 -11.15 6.76
C GLY A 444 11.25 -11.04 8.11
N TRP A 445 11.21 -9.81 8.63
CA TRP A 445 10.55 -9.48 9.90
C TRP A 445 9.07 -9.81 9.87
N GLN A 446 8.52 -10.14 11.03
CA GLN A 446 7.13 -10.58 11.18
C GLN A 446 6.45 -9.73 12.26
N PRO A 447 5.21 -9.25 12.01
CA PRO A 447 4.49 -8.37 12.92
C PRO A 447 4.15 -9.07 14.24
N PRO A 448 4.33 -8.41 15.40
CA PRO A 448 3.91 -8.96 16.67
C PRO A 448 2.40 -8.80 16.89
N PHE A 449 1.60 -9.77 16.46
CA PHE A 449 0.16 -9.73 16.68
C PHE A 449 -0.22 -10.14 18.11
N THR A 450 -1.34 -9.58 18.59
CA THR A 450 -2.05 -10.07 19.78
C THR A 450 -3.13 -11.05 19.32
N VAL A 451 -3.50 -11.99 20.20
CA VAL A 451 -4.57 -12.96 19.87
C VAL A 451 -5.90 -12.25 19.60
N LYS A 452 -6.23 -11.22 20.40
CA LYS A 452 -7.44 -10.42 20.23
C LYS A 452 -7.43 -9.63 18.92
N GLY A 453 -6.30 -8.99 18.62
CA GLY A 453 -6.08 -8.25 17.38
C GLY A 453 -6.28 -9.12 16.15
N LEU A 454 -5.53 -10.22 16.08
CA LEU A 454 -5.60 -11.12 14.93
C LEU A 454 -7.01 -11.76 14.77
N SER A 455 -7.63 -12.19 15.88
CA SER A 455 -8.99 -12.74 15.86
C SER A 455 -10.01 -11.72 15.33
N GLY A 456 -10.00 -10.49 15.84
CA GLY A 456 -10.93 -9.45 15.41
C GLY A 456 -10.72 -9.00 13.97
N ALA A 457 -9.47 -8.97 13.49
CA ALA A 457 -9.17 -8.70 12.08
C ALA A 457 -9.71 -9.81 11.16
N ILE A 458 -9.52 -11.09 11.51
CA ILE A 458 -10.07 -12.21 10.76
C ILE A 458 -11.60 -12.21 10.78
N GLN A 459 -12.23 -11.84 11.92
CA GLN A 459 -13.69 -11.69 12.00
C GLN A 459 -14.22 -10.75 10.92
N VAL A 460 -13.66 -9.55 10.76
CA VAL A 460 -14.14 -8.62 9.72
C VAL A 460 -13.76 -9.07 8.33
N ILE A 461 -12.56 -9.61 8.11
CA ILE A 461 -12.11 -10.14 6.81
C ILE A 461 -13.02 -11.28 6.32
N SER A 462 -13.49 -12.13 7.22
CA SER A 462 -14.35 -13.28 6.90
C SER A 462 -15.73 -12.92 6.35
N GLU A 463 -16.13 -11.64 6.38
CA GLU A 463 -17.37 -11.20 5.74
C GLU A 463 -17.35 -11.36 4.22
N ASP A 464 -16.16 -11.40 3.62
CA ASP A 464 -15.95 -11.62 2.19
C ASP A 464 -15.01 -12.81 1.99
N SER A 465 -15.46 -13.82 1.24
CA SER A 465 -14.69 -15.04 1.03
C SER A 465 -13.39 -14.79 0.25
N ASN A 466 -13.34 -13.79 -0.63
CA ASN A 466 -12.12 -13.46 -1.37
C ASN A 466 -11.10 -12.77 -0.45
N ASP A 467 -11.56 -11.88 0.43
CA ASP A 467 -10.69 -11.27 1.44
C ASP A 467 -10.16 -12.33 2.41
N LEU A 468 -10.99 -13.26 2.88
CA LEU A 468 -10.52 -14.37 3.72
C LEU A 468 -9.53 -15.26 2.98
N LYS A 469 -9.85 -15.63 1.74
CA LYS A 469 -8.98 -16.44 0.88
C LYS A 469 -7.60 -15.80 0.70
N ARG A 470 -7.55 -14.49 0.42
CA ARG A 470 -6.29 -13.74 0.26
C ARG A 470 -5.39 -13.80 1.50
N ALA A 471 -5.96 -13.83 2.70
CA ALA A 471 -5.20 -13.99 3.94
C ALA A 471 -4.83 -15.47 4.23
N ALA A 472 -5.71 -16.41 3.89
CA ALA A 472 -5.54 -17.83 4.19
C ALA A 472 -4.61 -18.57 3.21
N GLU A 473 -4.60 -18.21 1.92
CA GLU A 473 -3.78 -18.89 0.91
C GLU A 473 -2.27 -18.82 1.18
N PRO A 474 -1.66 -17.66 1.49
CA PRO A 474 -0.23 -17.61 1.82
C PRO A 474 0.13 -18.41 3.06
N LEU A 475 -0.80 -18.52 4.02
CA LEU A 475 -0.63 -19.37 5.20
C LEU A 475 -0.65 -20.85 4.81
N GLY A 476 -1.59 -21.26 3.95
CA GLY A 476 -1.62 -22.59 3.38
C GLY A 476 -0.35 -22.92 2.59
N ASP A 477 0.15 -22.01 1.76
CA ASP A 477 1.41 -22.15 1.03
C ASP A 477 2.60 -22.33 1.98
N MET A 478 2.64 -21.56 3.08
CA MET A 478 3.64 -21.75 4.13
C MET A 478 3.54 -23.13 4.78
N HIS A 479 2.33 -23.58 5.12
CA HIS A 479 2.08 -24.88 5.73
C HIS A 479 2.50 -26.04 4.80
N ARG A 480 2.37 -25.88 3.49
CA ARG A 480 2.89 -26.83 2.49
C ARG A 480 4.40 -26.96 2.60
N ALA A 481 5.12 -25.84 2.59
CA ALA A 481 6.58 -25.82 2.72
C ALA A 481 7.02 -26.41 4.07
N LYS A 482 6.34 -26.04 5.16
CA LYS A 482 6.60 -26.57 6.51
C LYS A 482 6.38 -28.08 6.60
N MET A 483 5.32 -28.62 5.98
CA MET A 483 5.04 -30.05 5.97
C MET A 483 6.09 -30.83 5.16
N VAL A 484 6.42 -30.37 3.96
CA VAL A 484 7.45 -31.00 3.12
C VAL A 484 8.80 -31.04 3.85
N ASP A 485 9.21 -29.93 4.48
CA ASP A 485 10.46 -29.91 5.24
C ASP A 485 10.41 -30.81 6.47
N ALA A 486 9.28 -30.83 7.20
CA ALA A 486 9.12 -31.69 8.38
C ALA A 486 9.19 -33.19 8.01
N VAL A 487 8.58 -33.60 6.89
CA VAL A 487 8.61 -34.99 6.43
C VAL A 487 9.98 -35.38 5.89
N ALA A 488 10.72 -34.46 5.27
CA ALA A 488 12.07 -34.75 4.77
C ALA A 488 13.06 -35.06 5.90
N ASN A 489 12.87 -34.47 7.06
CA ASN A 489 13.69 -34.71 8.25
C ASN A 489 13.12 -35.88 9.06
N LYS A 490 12.99 -37.06 8.44
CA LYS A 490 12.32 -38.26 9.00
C LYS A 490 12.86 -38.73 10.36
N GLU A 491 14.08 -38.33 10.72
CA GLU A 491 14.69 -38.64 12.02
C GLU A 491 14.17 -37.76 13.17
N ASP A 492 13.54 -36.61 12.85
CA ASP A 492 12.94 -35.68 13.81
C ASP A 492 11.40 -35.77 13.77
N VAL A 493 10.88 -36.91 14.24
CA VAL A 493 9.43 -37.17 14.23
C VAL A 493 8.65 -36.21 15.16
N ALA A 494 9.33 -35.63 16.16
CA ALA A 494 8.75 -34.59 17.01
C ALA A 494 8.42 -33.32 16.22
N ARG A 495 9.26 -32.95 15.24
CA ARG A 495 9.01 -31.83 14.33
C ARG A 495 7.81 -32.08 13.43
N LEU A 496 7.64 -33.29 12.91
CA LEU A 496 6.45 -33.66 12.12
C LEU A 496 5.17 -33.55 12.95
N ARG A 497 5.17 -34.08 14.18
CA ARG A 497 4.04 -33.93 15.12
C ARG A 497 3.72 -32.46 15.39
N GLN A 498 4.74 -31.63 15.60
CA GLN A 498 4.55 -30.19 15.85
C GLN A 498 3.99 -29.46 14.64
N THR A 499 4.40 -29.83 13.42
CA THR A 499 3.84 -29.27 12.18
C THR A 499 2.37 -29.68 11.99
N ILE A 500 2.01 -30.94 12.23
CA ILE A 500 0.60 -31.39 12.21
C ILE A 500 -0.24 -30.57 13.20
N SER A 501 0.25 -30.40 14.42
CA SER A 501 -0.45 -29.62 15.46
C SER A 501 -0.60 -28.15 15.05
N THR A 502 0.46 -27.55 14.51
CA THR A 502 0.46 -26.17 14.03
C THR A 502 -0.65 -25.91 13.01
N ILE A 503 -0.71 -26.76 11.97
CA ILE A 503 -1.68 -26.61 10.87
C ILE A 503 -3.09 -26.72 11.44
N SER A 504 -3.30 -27.67 12.37
CA SER A 504 -4.56 -27.81 13.08
C SER A 504 -4.96 -26.56 13.83
N ASP A 505 -4.04 -26.00 14.62
CA ASP A 505 -4.31 -24.82 15.43
C ASP A 505 -4.67 -23.63 14.54
N ALA A 506 -3.93 -23.40 13.45
CA ALA A 506 -4.17 -22.31 12.51
C ALA A 506 -5.56 -22.41 11.83
N ASN A 507 -5.91 -23.59 11.32
CA ASN A 507 -7.22 -23.83 10.70
C ASN A 507 -8.36 -23.63 11.69
N GLY A 508 -8.21 -24.19 12.91
CA GLY A 508 -9.17 -24.01 14.00
C GLY A 508 -9.35 -22.53 14.32
N PHE A 509 -8.26 -21.79 14.51
CA PHE A 509 -8.30 -20.38 14.85
C PHE A 509 -9.00 -19.52 13.81
N ILE A 510 -8.65 -19.66 12.52
CA ILE A 510 -9.27 -18.87 11.43
C ILE A 510 -10.76 -19.19 11.32
N LEU A 511 -11.16 -20.47 11.42
CA LEU A 511 -12.56 -20.86 11.38
C LEU A 511 -13.33 -20.37 12.60
N GLY A 512 -12.72 -20.43 13.78
CA GLY A 512 -13.30 -19.94 15.01
C GLY A 512 -13.60 -18.44 14.93
N ALA A 513 -12.60 -17.66 14.54
CA ALA A 513 -12.75 -16.22 14.32
C ALA A 513 -13.81 -15.92 13.25
N SER A 514 -13.79 -16.64 12.12
CA SER A 514 -14.79 -16.45 11.05
C SER A 514 -16.21 -16.78 11.53
N HIS A 515 -16.39 -17.86 12.31
CA HIS A 515 -17.71 -18.23 12.83
C HIS A 515 -18.26 -17.19 13.81
N ALA A 516 -17.43 -16.61 14.68
CA ALA A 516 -17.85 -15.59 15.62
C ALA A 516 -18.53 -14.39 14.95
N ARG A 517 -18.18 -14.11 13.68
CA ARG A 517 -18.79 -13.02 12.91
C ARG A 517 -20.22 -13.34 12.46
N VAL A 518 -20.51 -14.60 12.14
CA VAL A 518 -21.80 -15.02 11.54
C VAL A 518 -22.74 -15.73 12.52
N GLU A 519 -22.27 -16.12 13.70
CA GLU A 519 -23.02 -16.96 14.66
C GLU A 519 -24.35 -16.35 15.15
N ASN A 520 -24.46 -15.01 15.16
CA ASN A 520 -25.62 -14.26 15.65
C ASN A 520 -26.56 -13.75 14.53
N ASP A 521 -26.24 -14.04 13.27
CA ASP A 521 -27.03 -13.63 12.10
C ASP A 521 -27.67 -14.86 11.45
N ALA A 522 -28.92 -15.14 11.83
CA ALA A 522 -29.65 -16.34 11.41
C ALA A 522 -29.84 -16.44 9.88
N ALA A 523 -29.81 -15.32 9.14
CA ALA A 523 -29.92 -15.31 7.68
C ALA A 523 -28.57 -15.59 6.99
N ARG A 524 -27.45 -15.19 7.59
CA ARG A 524 -26.10 -15.44 7.06
C ARG A 524 -25.52 -16.79 7.47
N LYS A 525 -26.05 -17.42 8.54
CA LYS A 525 -25.46 -18.62 9.15
C LYS A 525 -25.23 -19.77 8.18
N ASP A 526 -26.24 -20.24 7.45
CA ASP A 526 -26.09 -21.49 6.68
C ASP A 526 -25.30 -21.32 5.37
N ALA A 527 -25.54 -20.25 4.61
CA ALA A 527 -24.85 -20.00 3.34
C ALA A 527 -23.38 -19.58 3.54
N ASN A 528 -23.08 -18.76 4.57
CA ASN A 528 -21.69 -18.34 4.82
C ASN A 528 -20.89 -19.43 5.55
N THR A 529 -21.51 -20.29 6.37
CA THR A 529 -20.78 -21.38 7.06
C THR A 529 -20.05 -22.26 6.05
N LYS A 530 -20.74 -22.70 5.00
CA LYS A 530 -20.13 -23.50 3.94
C LYS A 530 -19.00 -22.74 3.24
N ALA A 531 -19.26 -21.52 2.76
CA ALA A 531 -18.27 -20.73 2.04
C ALA A 531 -16.99 -20.47 2.86
N LEU A 532 -17.14 -20.26 4.19
CA LEU A 532 -16.02 -20.07 5.11
C LEU A 532 -15.20 -21.36 5.32
N ILE A 533 -15.89 -22.48 5.55
CA ILE A 533 -15.27 -23.81 5.68
C ILE A 533 -14.50 -24.15 4.39
N ASP A 534 -15.16 -24.00 3.25
CA ASP A 534 -14.57 -24.23 1.93
C ASP A 534 -13.38 -23.32 1.67
N THR A 535 -13.44 -22.04 2.07
CA THR A 535 -12.33 -21.10 1.90
C THR A 535 -11.11 -21.50 2.74
N VAL A 536 -11.29 -21.82 4.02
CA VAL A 536 -10.16 -22.19 4.90
C VAL A 536 -9.55 -23.53 4.49
N PHE A 537 -10.37 -24.54 4.19
CA PHE A 537 -9.86 -25.84 3.79
C PHE A 537 -9.34 -25.85 2.36
N SER A 538 -9.91 -25.11 1.41
CA SER A 538 -9.31 -25.01 0.07
C SER A 538 -7.94 -24.32 0.10
N ALA A 539 -7.75 -23.32 0.96
CA ALA A 539 -6.47 -22.66 1.13
C ALA A 539 -5.40 -23.56 1.80
N SER A 540 -5.79 -24.31 2.84
CA SER A 540 -4.86 -25.12 3.65
C SER A 540 -4.69 -26.57 3.18
N SER A 541 -5.66 -27.11 2.43
CA SER A 541 -5.60 -28.50 1.92
C SER A 541 -4.57 -28.62 0.82
N PHE A 542 -3.53 -29.39 1.11
CA PHE A 542 -2.51 -29.77 0.14
C PHE A 542 -2.40 -31.27 0.11
N ILE A 543 -2.61 -31.83 -1.07
CA ILE A 543 -2.48 -33.26 -1.32
C ILE A 543 -1.34 -33.44 -2.31
N PRO A 544 -0.18 -33.94 -1.87
CA PRO A 544 0.92 -34.24 -2.77
C PRO A 544 0.55 -35.36 -3.73
N GLY A 545 1.15 -35.34 -4.93
CA GLY A 545 1.02 -36.45 -5.87
C GLY A 545 1.53 -37.75 -5.25
N VAL A 546 0.77 -38.82 -5.45
CA VAL A 546 1.08 -40.16 -4.93
C VAL A 546 2.47 -40.60 -5.37
N GLY A 547 3.30 -41.04 -4.40
CA GLY A 547 4.60 -41.65 -4.68
C GLY A 547 5.73 -40.70 -5.08
N LYS A 548 5.55 -39.37 -4.93
CA LYS A 548 6.65 -38.42 -5.19
C LYS A 548 7.76 -38.57 -4.17
N ASN A 549 9.00 -38.55 -4.64
CA ASN A 549 10.16 -38.55 -3.77
C ASN A 549 10.18 -37.24 -2.97
N VAL A 550 10.10 -37.34 -1.63
CA VAL A 550 10.11 -36.20 -0.72
C VAL A 550 11.34 -35.32 -0.96
N ASP A 551 12.48 -35.90 -1.34
CA ASP A 551 13.71 -35.16 -1.63
C ASP A 551 13.53 -34.19 -2.82
N GLU A 552 12.77 -34.56 -3.86
CA GLU A 552 12.48 -33.68 -4.99
C GLU A 552 11.51 -32.54 -4.62
N LEU A 553 10.65 -32.75 -3.62
CA LEU A 553 9.76 -31.70 -3.11
C LEU A 553 10.52 -30.70 -2.24
N VAL A 554 11.55 -31.16 -1.52
CA VAL A 554 12.40 -30.31 -0.66
C VAL A 554 13.17 -29.29 -1.47
N GLU A 555 13.73 -29.67 -2.62
CA GLU A 555 14.45 -28.73 -3.50
C GLU A 555 13.57 -27.55 -3.94
N LYS A 556 12.25 -27.75 -4.01
CA LYS A 556 11.28 -26.75 -4.45
C LYS A 556 10.87 -25.75 -3.38
N ILE A 557 11.24 -25.96 -2.11
CA ILE A 557 10.88 -25.10 -0.98
C ILE A 557 12.08 -24.36 -0.38
N VAL A 558 13.30 -24.61 -0.87
CA VAL A 558 14.55 -24.04 -0.33
C VAL A 558 14.54 -22.51 -0.33
N ASN A 559 13.88 -21.89 -1.32
CA ASN A 559 13.81 -20.44 -1.43
C ASN A 559 12.52 -19.84 -0.88
N TYR A 560 11.59 -20.65 -0.35
CA TYR A 560 10.29 -20.16 0.11
C TYR A 560 10.42 -18.97 1.08
N GLY A 561 11.38 -19.02 2.01
CA GLY A 561 11.58 -17.92 2.97
C GLY A 561 11.90 -16.58 2.30
N LYS A 562 12.55 -16.58 1.12
CA LYS A 562 12.93 -15.39 0.35
C LYS A 562 11.88 -14.97 -0.67
N ASP A 563 11.36 -15.91 -1.45
CA ASP A 563 10.47 -15.60 -2.58
C ASP A 563 8.98 -15.76 -2.25
N ARG A 564 8.65 -16.39 -1.11
CA ARG A 564 7.29 -16.76 -0.69
C ARG A 564 6.51 -17.56 -1.75
N SER A 565 7.20 -18.18 -2.71
CA SER A 565 6.59 -18.92 -3.79
C SER A 565 6.58 -20.42 -3.49
N VAL A 566 5.48 -21.06 -3.87
CA VAL A 566 5.34 -22.51 -3.90
C VAL A 566 4.88 -22.99 -5.27
N ASP A 567 5.07 -22.20 -6.33
CA ASP A 567 4.51 -22.51 -7.66
C ASP A 567 5.07 -23.83 -8.22
N ALA A 568 6.37 -24.06 -8.03
CA ALA A 568 7.01 -25.32 -8.41
C ALA A 568 6.45 -26.52 -7.62
N LEU A 569 6.03 -26.30 -6.37
CA LEU A 569 5.38 -27.30 -5.52
C LEU A 569 3.92 -27.51 -5.96
N LYS A 570 3.17 -26.45 -6.27
CA LYS A 570 1.79 -26.50 -6.79
C LYS A 570 1.73 -27.25 -8.12
N ALA A 571 2.60 -26.92 -9.08
CA ALA A 571 2.74 -27.64 -10.35
C ALA A 571 3.09 -29.12 -10.15
N ALA A 572 3.85 -29.45 -9.09
CA ALA A 572 4.11 -30.84 -8.73
C ALA A 572 2.87 -31.57 -8.19
N THR A 573 1.80 -30.88 -7.85
CA THR A 573 0.58 -31.47 -7.28
C THR A 573 -0.63 -31.38 -8.19
N GLU A 574 -0.64 -30.49 -9.18
CA GLU A 574 -1.75 -30.26 -10.11
C GLU A 574 -2.19 -31.52 -10.89
N ASP A 575 -1.26 -32.41 -11.27
CA ASP A 575 -1.58 -33.71 -11.93
C ASP A 575 -2.41 -34.66 -11.04
N ALA A 576 -2.32 -34.51 -9.72
CA ALA A 576 -3.12 -35.28 -8.75
C ALA A 576 -4.38 -34.51 -8.29
N PHE A 577 -4.41 -33.19 -8.48
CA PHE A 577 -5.39 -32.27 -7.90
C PHE A 577 -6.50 -31.85 -8.88
N THR A 578 -6.24 -31.79 -10.19
CA THR A 578 -7.24 -31.41 -11.22
C THR A 578 -8.44 -32.37 -11.30
N GLY A 579 -8.26 -33.65 -10.97
CA GLY A 579 -9.39 -34.58 -10.80
C GLY A 579 -10.12 -34.49 -9.45
N ASN A 580 -9.56 -33.78 -8.46
CA ASN A 580 -10.08 -33.69 -7.08
C ASN A 580 -10.98 -32.47 -6.83
N LEU A 581 -10.86 -31.39 -7.61
CA LEU A 581 -11.69 -30.19 -7.45
C LEU A 581 -13.15 -30.38 -7.92
N GLU A 582 -13.38 -31.08 -9.03
CA GLU A 582 -14.73 -31.26 -9.61
C GLU A 582 -15.68 -32.10 -8.72
N VAL A 583 -15.19 -32.75 -7.66
CA VAL A 583 -16.00 -33.56 -6.73
C VAL A 583 -16.15 -32.91 -5.34
N ALA A 584 -15.30 -31.92 -5.02
CA ALA A 584 -15.45 -31.07 -3.82
C ALA A 584 -16.70 -30.17 -3.88
N GLU A 585 -17.38 -30.10 -5.03
CA GLU A 585 -18.62 -29.33 -5.23
C GLU A 585 -19.84 -29.88 -4.46
N LYS A 586 -19.74 -31.04 -3.79
CA LYS A 586 -20.88 -31.66 -3.07
C LYS A 586 -20.71 -31.72 -1.55
N VAL A 587 -20.38 -30.58 -0.95
CA VAL A 587 -20.55 -30.34 0.48
C VAL A 587 -21.94 -29.76 0.70
N ASP A 588 -22.94 -30.59 0.99
CA ASP A 588 -24.28 -30.12 1.37
C ASP A 588 -24.52 -30.51 2.84
N GLY A 589 -24.53 -29.52 3.75
CA GLY A 589 -24.89 -29.72 5.16
C GLY A 589 -23.75 -29.79 6.21
N LEU A 590 -22.48 -29.58 5.85
CA LEU A 590 -21.35 -29.59 6.80
C LEU A 590 -21.51 -28.51 7.88
N GLN A 591 -21.48 -28.93 9.15
CA GLN A 591 -21.57 -28.04 10.31
C GLN A 591 -20.16 -27.66 10.82
N PHE A 592 -20.01 -26.49 11.48
CA PHE A 592 -18.75 -26.13 12.14
C PHE A 592 -18.24 -27.19 13.14
N SER A 593 -19.15 -27.97 13.74
CA SER A 593 -18.81 -29.08 14.63
C SER A 593 -18.08 -30.24 13.94
N GLU A 594 -18.16 -30.33 12.61
CA GLU A 594 -17.55 -31.38 11.81
C GLU A 594 -16.22 -30.92 11.18
N ALA A 595 -15.88 -29.64 11.24
CA ALA A 595 -14.66 -29.08 10.65
C ALA A 595 -13.38 -29.67 11.26
N GLY A 596 -13.37 -29.95 12.57
CA GLY A 596 -12.23 -30.60 13.22
C GLY A 596 -11.97 -32.01 12.68
N LYS A 597 -13.04 -32.74 12.32
CA LYS A 597 -12.96 -34.07 11.70
C LYS A 597 -12.36 -33.97 10.29
N VAL A 598 -12.86 -33.05 9.47
CA VAL A 598 -12.37 -32.79 8.10
C VAL A 598 -10.89 -32.42 8.11
N ASN A 599 -10.46 -31.62 9.08
CA ASN A 599 -9.06 -31.24 9.26
C ASN A 599 -8.14 -32.47 9.51
N VAL A 600 -8.58 -33.43 10.32
CA VAL A 600 -7.87 -34.69 10.55
C VAL A 600 -7.83 -35.55 9.28
N GLU A 601 -8.96 -35.70 8.59
CA GLU A 601 -9.06 -36.47 7.35
C GLU A 601 -8.11 -35.94 6.27
N ASN A 602 -8.10 -34.61 6.05
CA ASN A 602 -7.23 -33.97 5.08
C ASN A 602 -5.75 -34.18 5.40
N THR A 603 -5.38 -34.16 6.69
CA THR A 603 -4.01 -34.39 7.12
C THR A 603 -3.58 -35.84 6.92
N ILE A 604 -4.45 -36.82 7.20
CA ILE A 604 -4.18 -38.23 6.90
C ILE A 604 -3.92 -38.41 5.40
N ILE A 605 -4.74 -37.82 4.55
CA ILE A 605 -4.57 -37.89 3.09
C ILE A 605 -3.24 -37.25 2.64
N GLN A 606 -2.86 -36.13 3.25
CA GLN A 606 -1.56 -35.50 2.99
C GLN A 606 -0.40 -36.41 3.39
N LEU A 607 -0.45 -37.06 4.56
CA LEU A 607 0.58 -37.98 5.03
C LEU A 607 0.66 -39.26 4.18
N MET A 608 -0.47 -39.76 3.66
CA MET A 608 -0.49 -40.85 2.68
C MET A 608 0.17 -40.42 1.36
N GLY A 609 -0.15 -39.23 0.85
CA GLY A 609 0.45 -38.68 -0.37
C GLY A 609 1.97 -38.47 -0.26
N LEU A 610 2.45 -38.08 0.92
CA LEU A 610 3.89 -37.91 1.22
C LEU A 610 4.61 -39.22 1.54
N GLY A 611 3.89 -40.35 1.59
CA GLY A 611 4.45 -41.66 1.92
C GLY A 611 4.90 -41.80 3.38
N VAL A 612 4.42 -40.94 4.29
CA VAL A 612 4.60 -41.08 5.74
C VAL A 612 3.73 -42.23 6.24
N ILE A 613 2.47 -42.24 5.82
CA ILE A 613 1.60 -43.41 5.94
C ILE A 613 1.87 -44.27 4.70
N ASP A 614 2.73 -45.26 4.87
CA ASP A 614 3.24 -46.06 3.75
C ASP A 614 2.19 -47.03 3.17
N ASP A 615 2.49 -47.51 1.97
CA ASP A 615 1.64 -48.45 1.22
C ASP A 615 1.31 -49.74 1.99
N LYS A 616 2.25 -50.19 2.84
CA LYS A 616 2.09 -51.40 3.65
C LYS A 616 1.09 -51.16 4.79
N THR A 617 1.15 -50.00 5.42
CA THR A 617 0.23 -49.59 6.48
C THR A 617 -1.19 -49.42 5.95
N ILE A 618 -1.32 -48.89 4.73
CA ILE A 618 -2.59 -48.78 4.00
C ILE A 618 -3.13 -50.17 3.64
N ALA A 619 -2.29 -51.06 3.08
CA ALA A 619 -2.70 -52.39 2.61
C ALA A 619 -3.08 -53.37 3.73
N THR A 620 -2.60 -53.15 4.96
CA THR A 620 -2.92 -53.99 6.12
C THR A 620 -4.28 -53.66 6.75
N GLY A 621 -4.93 -52.56 6.37
CA GLY A 621 -6.28 -52.22 6.79
C GLY A 621 -7.34 -52.99 6.01
N GLN A 622 -8.25 -53.70 6.69
CA GLN A 622 -9.47 -54.22 6.06
C GLN A 622 -10.53 -53.13 6.01
N ILE A 623 -10.42 -52.24 5.03
CA ILE A 623 -11.26 -51.06 4.86
C ILE A 623 -12.59 -51.50 4.28
N ARG A 624 -13.72 -51.08 4.85
CA ARG A 624 -15.06 -51.48 4.36
C ARG A 624 -15.97 -50.28 4.15
N ASP A 625 -16.79 -50.30 3.11
CA ASP A 625 -17.83 -49.28 2.89
C ASP A 625 -18.97 -49.44 3.90
N LYS A 626 -19.95 -48.51 3.88
CA LYS A 626 -21.18 -48.58 4.71
C LYS A 626 -22.04 -49.83 4.50
N HIS A 627 -21.72 -50.64 3.50
CA HIS A 627 -22.38 -51.90 3.16
C HIS A 627 -21.51 -53.14 3.49
N GLY A 628 -20.34 -52.94 4.10
CA GLY A 628 -19.41 -54.00 4.51
C GLY A 628 -18.48 -54.51 3.41
N ASN A 629 -18.42 -53.89 2.23
CA ASN A 629 -17.56 -54.29 1.12
C ASN A 629 -16.15 -53.75 1.28
N LEU A 630 -15.13 -54.55 0.96
CA LEU A 630 -13.74 -54.11 1.08
C LEU A 630 -13.44 -52.94 0.12
N LEU A 631 -13.07 -51.79 0.68
CA LEU A 631 -12.62 -50.61 -0.05
C LEU A 631 -11.14 -50.79 -0.42
N SER A 632 -10.82 -50.68 -1.71
CA SER A 632 -9.44 -50.62 -2.19
C SER A 632 -9.13 -49.20 -2.61
N PHE A 633 -8.21 -48.55 -1.91
CA PHE A 633 -7.63 -47.26 -2.31
C PHE A 633 -6.55 -47.42 -3.38
N ARG A 634 -6.47 -48.56 -4.05
CA ARG A 634 -5.53 -48.77 -5.15
C ARG A 634 -6.23 -48.73 -6.50
N ASP A 635 -5.59 -48.11 -7.48
CA ASP A 635 -6.00 -48.25 -8.88
C ASP A 635 -5.78 -49.69 -9.38
N LYS A 636 -6.12 -49.92 -10.65
CA LYS A 636 -5.96 -51.21 -11.32
C LYS A 636 -4.48 -51.69 -11.41
N ASP A 637 -3.54 -50.76 -11.27
CA ASP A 637 -2.10 -50.99 -11.40
C ASP A 637 -1.42 -51.12 -10.01
N GLY A 638 -2.20 -51.02 -8.92
CA GLY A 638 -1.75 -51.18 -7.56
C GLY A 638 -1.21 -49.89 -6.93
N ASN A 639 -1.31 -48.74 -7.58
CA ASN A 639 -0.89 -47.44 -7.02
C ASN A 639 -1.99 -46.85 -6.14
N LEU A 640 -1.63 -46.05 -5.14
CA LEU A 640 -2.62 -45.33 -4.33
C LEU A 640 -3.45 -44.39 -5.24
N ASP A 641 -4.77 -44.50 -5.12
CA ASP A 641 -5.77 -43.76 -5.88
C ASP A 641 -6.62 -42.93 -4.90
N LEU A 642 -6.15 -41.71 -4.66
CA LEU A 642 -6.83 -40.74 -3.79
C LEU A 642 -8.19 -40.32 -4.35
N SER A 643 -8.51 -40.65 -5.60
CA SER A 643 -9.83 -40.37 -6.17
C SER A 643 -10.98 -41.13 -5.51
N LYS A 644 -10.66 -42.13 -4.70
CA LYS A 644 -11.63 -42.93 -3.97
C LYS A 644 -11.99 -42.37 -2.58
N LEU A 645 -11.35 -41.26 -2.16
CA LEU A 645 -11.56 -40.58 -0.87
C LEU A 645 -12.26 -39.21 -1.04
N LYS A 646 -12.92 -38.99 -2.17
CA LYS A 646 -13.31 -37.67 -2.72
C LYS A 646 -14.55 -36.99 -2.11
N VAL A 647 -15.26 -37.61 -1.16
CA VAL A 647 -16.50 -37.04 -0.60
C VAL A 647 -16.33 -36.76 0.89
N GLU A 648 -16.39 -35.48 1.29
CA GLU A 648 -16.37 -35.05 2.69
C GLU A 648 -17.53 -35.69 3.48
N GLY A 649 -17.23 -36.20 4.67
CA GLY A 649 -18.21 -36.89 5.52
C GLY A 649 -18.70 -38.24 4.97
N SER A 650 -18.00 -38.82 4.00
CA SER A 650 -18.34 -40.16 3.49
C SER A 650 -17.80 -41.27 4.40
N ALA A 651 -18.41 -42.45 4.31
CA ALA A 651 -17.97 -43.62 5.09
C ALA A 651 -16.50 -43.98 4.83
N GLU A 652 -16.00 -43.69 3.63
CA GLU A 652 -14.60 -43.87 3.23
C GLU A 652 -13.64 -42.93 3.99
N ARG A 653 -14.03 -41.68 4.24
CA ARG A 653 -13.25 -40.70 5.01
C ARG A 653 -13.38 -40.92 6.52
N ASP A 654 -14.57 -41.28 7.00
CA ASP A 654 -14.81 -41.68 8.40
C ASP A 654 -13.89 -42.83 8.82
N TYR A 655 -13.67 -43.77 7.92
CA TYR A 655 -12.77 -44.90 8.14
C TYR A 655 -11.30 -44.49 8.30
N LEU A 656 -10.85 -43.37 7.69
CA LEU A 656 -9.48 -42.89 7.88
C LEU A 656 -9.21 -42.59 9.35
N ILE A 657 -10.15 -41.94 10.03
CA ILE A 657 -10.05 -41.67 11.46
C ILE A 657 -10.09 -42.97 12.26
N GLU A 658 -11.02 -43.88 11.96
CA GLU A 658 -11.07 -45.18 12.63
C GLU A 658 -9.75 -45.95 12.52
N ARG A 659 -9.11 -45.93 11.34
CA ARG A 659 -7.90 -46.72 11.05
C ARG A 659 -6.62 -46.08 11.56
N PHE A 660 -6.47 -44.77 11.41
CA PHE A 660 -5.19 -44.08 11.69
C PHE A 660 -5.18 -43.34 13.02
N VAL A 661 -6.36 -43.09 13.59
CA VAL A 661 -6.51 -42.50 14.93
C VAL A 661 -7.00 -43.55 15.93
N SER A 662 -8.16 -44.18 15.70
CA SER A 662 -8.77 -45.06 16.71
C SER A 662 -8.08 -46.43 16.82
N ASN A 663 -7.52 -46.95 15.72
CA ASN A 663 -6.88 -48.28 15.64
C ASN A 663 -5.51 -48.22 14.93
N PRO A 664 -4.50 -47.54 15.49
CA PRO A 664 -3.27 -47.12 14.80
C PRO A 664 -2.25 -48.24 14.54
N ASN A 665 -2.69 -49.47 14.31
CA ASN A 665 -1.80 -50.60 14.03
C ASN A 665 -0.86 -50.27 12.87
N ASN A 666 0.45 -50.41 13.09
CA ASN A 666 1.51 -50.12 12.12
C ASN A 666 1.67 -48.62 11.73
N VAL A 667 1.07 -47.68 12.47
CA VAL A 667 1.36 -46.24 12.34
C VAL A 667 2.49 -45.88 13.32
N ASP A 668 3.40 -45.00 12.90
CA ASP A 668 4.42 -44.46 13.81
C ASP A 668 3.76 -43.77 15.03
N SER A 669 4.31 -43.99 16.23
CA SER A 669 3.68 -43.54 17.48
C SER A 669 3.57 -42.02 17.60
N GLU A 670 4.52 -41.26 17.07
CA GLU A 670 4.50 -39.79 17.12
C GLU A 670 3.56 -39.22 16.05
N VAL A 671 3.47 -39.87 14.88
CA VAL A 671 2.47 -39.54 13.86
C VAL A 671 1.05 -39.80 14.39
N HIS A 672 0.82 -40.96 15.01
CA HIS A 672 -0.46 -41.27 15.66
C HIS A 672 -0.79 -40.25 16.75
N LEU A 673 0.16 -39.94 17.64
CA LEU A 673 -0.04 -38.96 18.70
C LEU A 673 -0.40 -37.56 18.14
N GLY A 674 0.23 -37.15 17.05
CA GLY A 674 -0.12 -35.91 16.36
C GLY A 674 -1.54 -35.91 15.83
N LEU A 675 -1.97 -36.99 15.17
CA LEU A 675 -3.31 -37.15 14.63
C LEU A 675 -4.39 -37.26 15.73
N ASP A 676 -4.10 -37.98 16.81
CA ASP A 676 -5.00 -38.16 17.97
C ASP A 676 -5.27 -36.83 18.70
N GLN A 677 -4.23 -36.03 18.89
CA GLN A 677 -4.35 -34.71 19.53
C GLN A 677 -4.92 -33.63 18.61
N MET A 678 -4.92 -33.86 17.29
CA MET A 678 -5.24 -32.86 16.28
C MET A 678 -6.65 -32.29 16.43
N GLY A 679 -7.65 -33.14 16.71
CA GLY A 679 -9.03 -32.69 16.93
C GLY A 679 -9.17 -31.80 18.16
N GLN A 680 -8.56 -32.19 19.29
CA GLN A 680 -8.56 -31.38 20.51
C GLN A 680 -7.84 -30.03 20.31
N LYS A 681 -6.72 -30.05 19.59
CA LYS A 681 -5.94 -28.86 19.23
C LYS A 681 -6.74 -27.89 18.37
N PHE A 682 -7.41 -28.43 17.34
CA PHE A 682 -8.33 -27.69 16.50
C PHE A 682 -9.41 -27.00 17.34
N ASP A 683 -10.09 -27.74 18.23
CA ASP A 683 -11.16 -27.19 19.05
C ASP A 683 -10.67 -26.10 20.02
N GLN A 684 -9.49 -26.28 20.62
CA GLN A 684 -8.86 -25.27 21.48
C GLN A 684 -8.56 -23.99 20.70
N ALA A 685 -7.90 -24.13 19.54
CA ALA A 685 -7.59 -22.99 18.70
C ALA A 685 -8.84 -22.33 18.10
N TYR A 686 -9.88 -23.12 17.82
CA TYR A 686 -11.18 -22.64 17.39
C TYR A 686 -11.85 -21.77 18.45
N GLN A 687 -11.90 -22.20 19.71
CA GLN A 687 -12.43 -21.33 20.77
C GLN A 687 -11.55 -20.09 20.97
N LYS A 688 -10.24 -20.24 20.81
CA LYS A 688 -9.26 -19.14 20.85
C LYS A 688 -9.55 -18.07 19.78
N GLY A 689 -9.78 -18.51 18.55
CA GLY A 689 -10.15 -17.64 17.43
C GLY A 689 -11.53 -17.03 17.61
N ARG A 690 -12.51 -17.83 18.03
CA ARG A 690 -13.91 -17.40 18.17
C ARG A 690 -14.09 -16.34 19.24
N SER A 691 -13.55 -16.58 20.42
CA SER A 691 -13.77 -15.68 21.54
C SER A 691 -12.71 -14.58 21.63
N GLY A 692 -11.58 -14.69 20.91
CA GLY A 692 -10.40 -13.85 21.16
C GLY A 692 -9.83 -14.03 22.58
N VAL A 693 -10.30 -15.06 23.30
CA VAL A 693 -9.93 -15.49 24.64
C VAL A 693 -9.60 -16.98 24.55
N GLY A 694 -8.70 -17.48 25.39
CA GLY A 694 -8.07 -18.80 25.22
C GLY A 694 -8.34 -19.68 26.41
#